data_AF-A0A9D3P1N7-F1
#
_entry.id   AF-A0A9D3P1N7-F1
#
_cell.length_a   1.000
_cell.length_b   1.000
_cell.length_c   1.000
_cell.angle_alpha   90.00
_cell.angle_beta   90.00
_cell.angle_gamma   90.00
#
_symmetry.space_group_name_H-M   'P 1'
#
loop_
_entity.id
_entity.type
_entity.pdbx_description
1 polymer ?
#
loop_
_entity_poly.entity_id
_entity_poly.type
_entity_poly.pdbx_seq_one_letter_code
_entity_poly.pdbx_strand_id
1 'polypeptide(L)'
;MSLVRLWRAGVLHCLLWLLLSVLHADSHPQCLDYKPPFQPQEPLLFCKEYAKFGCCDLEQDKQISYRFDQIMDYFDHSGFMVCGKYIRSILCQECSPYAAHLYDAEDANTPMRELPGLCRDYCSDFWHHCRYTLSLLTDNNITATIEEDHDKFCDFLELKDPEYCYPNVLASDELNANLGSVKSDPKGCIQLCLQEVANGLRNPVAMVHANDGTHRFFIAEQLGYVWVYLPNGSRIDRPFLNLTKAVLTSPWAGDERGFLCIALHPRFSVVKKAYVYYSVSVNKQERIRISEFLLSSMDMNMLDHSSERTLLEVVEPASNHNGGQLLFGLDGFLYIFIGDGGKAGDPFGKFGNSQNKSTLLGKALRIDVDNNDDGAPYSIPSDNPFIGEKDSKPEIYAYGVRNMWRCSIDRGDPITGQGQGRMFCGDVGQNKYEEVDMIEIGGNYGWRAKEGFSCYDKKLCLNSSLDDILPIFAYPHKLGKSVTGGYIYRGCEMPNLNGLYIFGDFMSGRLMSLKENTDTGNWDYTEICMGRDKTCRFPKLINSYYKYIISFGEDEAGELYFLATGTPSAASRGGVVYKIVDPSRRAPPGKCSIKPSPVQIKGKLIQFHPKEEFVINKKPTTTAPPKTKATTIPSTTRFQATTRKPTTASPRILTQKPKVSRPTQKPRTPTKKPQTPAPKPTLKPLMTTVLRRNQSPTGALQPLNSQSTTVRPQYITTLKVRSETTPRRTPPPTTLRPSTKQPHTYWTASITATTTRPVYWTSASMKTSQPTDRPRKRGRGRGRKNGQRRGKGGRRRHRSELVRLVSPDPNRSDRGRVEIFVRGEWGTVCDDLFDYKAATVVCKQLGFARALRVAKPAEMGRVATNLRILLDDVECEGTERTLLHCKHATFGQHNCSHAEDVGVVCSSEEEHAVK
;
A
#
# COMPACT_ATOMS: atom_id res chain seq x y z
N MET A 1 -63.60 9.49 -31.73
CA MET A 1 -62.33 8.80 -32.10
C MET A 1 -61.08 9.71 -32.10
N SER A 2 -61.14 10.97 -31.62
CA SER A 2 -59.99 11.90 -31.75
C SER A 2 -59.00 11.92 -30.57
N LEU A 3 -59.45 11.74 -29.31
CA LEU A 3 -58.53 11.78 -28.16
C LEU A 3 -57.53 10.61 -28.11
N VAL A 4 -57.93 9.40 -28.53
CA VAL A 4 -57.06 8.20 -28.51
C VAL A 4 -55.90 8.31 -29.53
N ARG A 5 -56.07 9.10 -30.60
CA ARG A 5 -54.98 9.34 -31.58
C ARG A 5 -53.93 10.32 -31.04
N LEU A 6 -54.35 11.36 -30.32
CA LEU A 6 -53.44 12.32 -29.66
C LEU A 6 -52.58 11.63 -28.58
N TRP A 7 -53.18 10.76 -27.76
CA TRP A 7 -52.44 10.05 -26.71
C TRP A 7 -51.41 9.06 -27.28
N ARG A 8 -51.76 8.34 -28.35
CA ARG A 8 -50.81 7.44 -29.04
C ARG A 8 -49.68 8.19 -29.76
N ALA A 9 -49.92 9.38 -30.30
CA ALA A 9 -48.87 10.20 -30.91
C ALA A 9 -47.85 10.69 -29.88
N GLY A 10 -48.30 11.14 -28.70
CA GLY A 10 -47.44 11.58 -27.60
C GLY A 10 -46.55 10.45 -27.04
N VAL A 11 -47.14 9.28 -26.77
CA VAL A 11 -46.38 8.12 -26.27
C VAL A 11 -45.35 7.62 -27.30
N LEU A 12 -45.67 7.66 -28.60
CA LEU A 12 -44.71 7.28 -29.64
C LEU A 12 -43.58 8.31 -29.78
N HIS A 13 -43.85 9.61 -29.62
CA HIS A 13 -42.80 10.64 -29.58
C HIS A 13 -41.90 10.50 -28.35
N CYS A 14 -42.45 10.25 -27.15
CA CYS A 14 -41.64 10.01 -25.96
C CYS A 14 -40.78 8.74 -26.08
N LEU A 15 -41.30 7.67 -26.67
CA LEU A 15 -40.51 6.45 -26.94
C LEU A 15 -39.46 6.67 -28.03
N LEU A 16 -39.73 7.46 -29.06
CA LEU A 16 -38.72 7.82 -30.06
C LEU A 16 -37.62 8.69 -29.45
N TRP A 17 -37.96 9.62 -28.55
CA TRP A 17 -36.98 10.43 -27.80
C TRP A 17 -36.15 9.55 -26.86
N LEU A 18 -36.77 8.62 -26.13
CA LEU A 18 -36.08 7.66 -25.25
C LEU A 18 -35.23 6.62 -26.01
N LEU A 19 -35.52 6.34 -27.28
CA LEU A 19 -34.70 5.46 -28.13
C LEU A 19 -33.61 6.23 -28.90
N LEU A 20 -33.83 7.51 -29.21
CA LEU A 20 -32.81 8.41 -29.77
C LEU A 20 -31.83 8.91 -28.68
N SER A 21 -32.21 8.89 -27.41
CA SER A 21 -31.31 9.20 -26.28
C SER A 21 -30.49 8.01 -25.77
N VAL A 22 -30.54 6.85 -26.45
CA VAL A 22 -29.84 5.60 -26.05
C VAL A 22 -28.85 5.12 -27.12
N LEU A 23 -28.67 5.89 -28.19
CA LEU A 23 -27.58 5.73 -29.17
C LEU A 23 -26.80 7.03 -29.32
N HIS A 24 -26.04 7.36 -28.27
CA HIS A 24 -24.62 7.75 -28.25
C HIS A 24 -24.23 7.79 -26.77
N ALA A 25 -24.07 6.61 -26.17
CA ALA A 25 -23.39 6.48 -24.88
C ALA A 25 -21.87 6.54 -25.13
N ASP A 26 -21.41 7.67 -25.68
CA ASP A 26 -19.99 7.93 -25.84
C ASP A 26 -19.43 8.17 -24.44
N SER A 27 -18.60 7.22 -24.00
CA SER A 27 -17.88 7.30 -22.73
C SER A 27 -17.01 8.56 -22.75
N HIS A 28 -17.24 9.48 -21.80
CA HIS A 28 -16.49 10.73 -21.71
C HIS A 28 -14.98 10.45 -21.65
N PRO A 29 -14.17 10.97 -22.59
CA PRO A 29 -12.72 10.90 -22.48
C PRO A 29 -12.25 11.96 -21.46
N GLN A 30 -11.74 11.55 -20.30
CA GLN A 30 -11.07 12.51 -19.42
C GLN A 30 -9.62 12.68 -19.87
N CYS A 31 -9.07 13.89 -19.79
CA CYS A 31 -7.64 14.13 -20.05
C CYS A 31 -6.67 13.48 -19.04
N LEU A 32 -7.16 12.59 -18.17
CA LEU A 32 -6.35 11.81 -17.23
C LEU A 32 -6.18 10.35 -17.69
N ASP A 33 -6.95 9.90 -18.68
CA ASP A 33 -7.05 8.48 -19.09
C ASP A 33 -5.99 8.09 -20.12
N TYR A 34 -5.47 9.09 -20.83
CA TYR A 34 -4.46 8.91 -21.86
C TYR A 34 -3.07 9.03 -21.25
N LYS A 35 -2.22 8.02 -21.43
CA LYS A 35 -0.77 8.20 -21.26
C LYS A 35 -0.28 9.21 -22.31
N PRO A 36 0.80 9.97 -22.06
CA PRO A 36 1.30 10.96 -23.01
C PRO A 36 1.64 10.37 -24.38
N PRO A 37 1.48 11.14 -25.47
CA PRO A 37 1.07 12.56 -25.48
C PRO A 37 -0.44 12.72 -25.27
N PHE A 38 -0.85 13.66 -24.40
CA PHE A 38 -2.26 14.03 -24.26
C PHE A 38 -2.71 14.76 -25.52
N GLN A 39 -3.54 14.09 -26.33
CA GLN A 39 -4.20 14.70 -27.48
C GLN A 39 -5.70 14.59 -27.22
N PRO A 40 -6.43 15.70 -26.95
CA PRO A 40 -7.87 15.65 -26.88
C PRO A 40 -8.42 15.16 -28.23
N GLN A 41 -9.53 14.42 -28.21
CA GLN A 41 -10.08 13.78 -29.43
C GLN A 41 -10.43 14.81 -30.52
N GLU A 42 -10.74 16.05 -30.11
CA GLU A 42 -10.87 17.22 -30.98
C GLU A 42 -9.89 18.32 -30.55
N PRO A 43 -9.32 19.11 -31.48
CA PRO A 43 -8.32 20.11 -31.16
C PRO A 43 -8.93 21.31 -30.41
N LEU A 44 -8.27 21.76 -29.33
CA LEU A 44 -8.64 22.97 -28.61
C LEU A 44 -8.60 24.19 -29.54
N LEU A 45 -9.64 25.01 -29.49
CA LEU A 45 -9.82 26.17 -30.37
C LEU A 45 -9.35 27.46 -29.69
N PHE A 46 -9.39 27.53 -28.36
CA PHE A 46 -9.05 28.73 -27.61
C PHE A 46 -7.69 28.61 -26.90
N CYS A 47 -7.54 27.62 -25.99
CA CYS A 47 -6.33 27.35 -25.21
C CYS A 47 -5.31 26.46 -25.95
N LYS A 48 -4.96 26.86 -27.18
CA LYS A 48 -4.13 26.07 -28.12
C LYS A 48 -2.77 25.67 -27.58
N GLU A 49 -2.18 26.47 -26.70
CA GLU A 49 -0.95 26.19 -25.97
C GLU A 49 -0.99 24.84 -25.23
N TYR A 50 -2.17 24.42 -24.75
CA TYR A 50 -2.37 23.18 -24.01
C TYR A 50 -2.81 21.99 -24.87
N ALA A 51 -3.03 22.16 -26.18
CA ALA A 51 -3.58 21.12 -27.06
C ALA A 51 -2.70 19.85 -27.26
N LYS A 52 -1.48 19.81 -26.71
CA LYS A 52 -0.53 18.68 -26.81
C LYS A 52 -0.20 18.00 -25.47
N PHE A 53 -0.58 18.59 -24.34
CA PHE A 53 -0.19 18.11 -23.01
C PHE A 53 -1.16 18.52 -21.88
N GLY A 54 -2.23 19.24 -22.20
CA GLY A 54 -3.17 19.82 -21.26
C GLY A 54 -4.28 18.88 -20.78
N CYS A 55 -5.04 19.39 -19.81
CA CYS A 55 -6.14 18.70 -19.16
C CYS A 55 -7.56 19.19 -19.54
N CYS A 56 -7.68 20.18 -20.44
CA CYS A 56 -8.98 20.61 -20.97
C CYS A 56 -9.47 19.71 -22.11
N ASP A 57 -10.78 19.50 -22.14
CA ASP A 57 -11.52 19.07 -23.32
C ASP A 57 -12.13 20.29 -24.05
N LEU A 58 -12.91 20.04 -25.10
CA LEU A 58 -13.56 21.08 -25.89
C LEU A 58 -14.63 21.87 -25.11
N GLU A 59 -15.25 21.29 -24.08
CA GLU A 59 -16.29 21.95 -23.31
C GLU A 59 -15.66 22.93 -22.30
N GLN A 60 -14.60 22.52 -21.59
CA GLN A 60 -13.82 23.44 -20.76
C GLN A 60 -13.17 24.56 -21.60
N ASP A 61 -12.64 24.25 -22.79
CA ASP A 61 -12.08 25.25 -23.72
C ASP A 61 -13.11 26.30 -24.16
N LYS A 62 -14.36 25.89 -24.41
CA LYS A 62 -15.49 26.82 -24.69
C LYS A 62 -15.88 27.65 -23.47
N GLN A 63 -15.94 27.05 -22.27
CA GLN A 63 -16.28 27.78 -21.05
C GLN A 63 -15.23 28.83 -20.69
N ILE A 64 -13.95 28.51 -20.91
CA ILE A 64 -12.84 29.45 -20.79
C ILE A 64 -12.93 30.56 -21.85
N SER A 65 -13.24 30.23 -23.11
CA SER A 65 -13.49 31.23 -24.17
C SER A 65 -14.64 32.17 -23.82
N TYR A 66 -15.76 31.65 -23.31
CA TYR A 66 -16.91 32.46 -22.92
C TYR A 66 -16.58 33.41 -21.77
N ARG A 67 -15.87 32.94 -20.73
CA ARG A 67 -15.38 33.80 -19.63
C ARG A 67 -14.41 34.88 -20.14
N PHE A 68 -13.57 34.55 -21.11
CA PHE A 68 -12.70 35.53 -21.76
C PHE A 68 -13.51 36.60 -22.48
N ASP A 69 -14.46 36.21 -23.34
CA ASP A 69 -15.28 37.16 -24.11
C ASP A 69 -16.04 38.11 -23.17
N GLN A 70 -16.64 37.59 -22.09
CA GLN A 70 -17.30 38.40 -21.05
C GLN A 70 -16.39 39.42 -20.36
N ILE A 71 -15.11 39.08 -20.14
CA ILE A 71 -14.13 40.03 -19.57
C ILE A 71 -13.73 41.05 -20.65
N MET A 72 -13.54 40.61 -21.89
CA MET A 72 -13.09 41.48 -22.99
C MET A 72 -14.13 42.50 -23.43
N ASP A 73 -15.43 42.25 -23.20
CA ASP A 73 -16.51 43.23 -23.43
C ASP A 73 -16.35 44.56 -22.65
N TYR A 74 -15.53 44.57 -21.58
CA TYR A 74 -15.20 45.79 -20.82
C TYR A 74 -14.09 46.65 -21.46
N PHE A 75 -13.46 46.19 -22.55
CA PHE A 75 -12.28 46.83 -23.14
C PHE A 75 -12.59 47.45 -24.50
N ASP A 76 -11.94 48.57 -24.80
CA ASP A 76 -11.88 49.08 -26.17
C ASP A 76 -10.89 48.26 -27.02
N HIS A 77 -10.82 48.55 -28.32
CA HIS A 77 -9.90 47.86 -29.23
C HIS A 77 -8.42 47.98 -28.80
N SER A 78 -8.04 49.06 -28.11
CA SER A 78 -6.67 49.24 -27.62
C SER A 78 -6.38 48.29 -26.45
N GLY A 79 -7.25 48.30 -25.44
CA GLY A 79 -7.21 47.39 -24.30
C GLY A 79 -7.27 45.92 -24.71
N PHE A 80 -8.09 45.59 -25.72
CA PHE A 80 -8.15 44.23 -26.27
C PHE A 80 -6.79 43.75 -26.81
N MET A 81 -6.13 44.58 -27.63
CA MET A 81 -4.83 44.25 -28.24
C MET A 81 -3.69 44.17 -27.22
N VAL A 82 -3.76 44.94 -26.12
CA VAL A 82 -2.74 44.94 -25.06
C VAL A 82 -2.96 43.79 -24.06
N CYS A 83 -4.20 43.57 -23.61
CA CYS A 83 -4.50 42.69 -22.47
C CYS A 83 -5.10 41.33 -22.82
N GLY A 84 -5.68 41.15 -24.01
CA GLY A 84 -6.30 39.89 -24.41
C GLY A 84 -5.33 38.69 -24.35
N LYS A 85 -4.03 38.90 -24.64
CA LYS A 85 -3.00 37.84 -24.48
C LYS A 85 -2.88 37.40 -23.02
N TYR A 86 -2.75 38.34 -22.08
CA TYR A 86 -2.53 38.03 -20.66
C TYR A 86 -3.76 37.37 -20.05
N ILE A 87 -4.94 37.94 -20.27
CA ILE A 87 -6.22 37.42 -19.75
C ILE A 87 -6.46 35.99 -20.27
N ARG A 88 -6.26 35.75 -21.58
CA ARG A 88 -6.34 34.38 -22.14
C ARG A 88 -5.36 33.43 -21.47
N SER A 89 -4.08 33.80 -21.39
CA SER A 89 -3.06 32.95 -20.79
C SER A 89 -3.29 32.68 -19.30
N ILE A 90 -3.94 33.59 -18.57
CA ILE A 90 -4.36 33.37 -17.17
C ILE A 90 -5.50 32.35 -17.11
N LEU A 91 -6.58 32.56 -17.85
CA LEU A 91 -7.74 31.65 -17.83
C LEU A 91 -7.39 30.24 -18.35
N CYS A 92 -6.57 30.14 -19.40
CA CYS A 92 -6.15 28.87 -19.97
C CYS A 92 -5.27 28.02 -19.04
N GLN A 93 -4.74 28.54 -17.94
CA GLN A 93 -3.94 27.75 -16.99
C GLN A 93 -4.77 26.70 -16.21
N GLU A 94 -6.11 26.81 -16.22
CA GLU A 94 -7.00 25.71 -15.81
C GLU A 94 -6.76 24.44 -16.64
N CYS A 95 -6.32 24.59 -17.89
CA CYS A 95 -5.96 23.49 -18.78
C CYS A 95 -4.58 22.88 -18.50
N SER A 96 -3.82 23.39 -17.52
CA SER A 96 -2.51 22.83 -17.18
C SER A 96 -2.65 21.46 -16.49
N PRO A 97 -1.83 20.44 -16.84
CA PRO A 97 -1.76 19.21 -16.05
C PRO A 97 -1.17 19.44 -14.64
N TYR A 98 -0.61 20.63 -14.41
CA TYR A 98 -0.08 21.13 -13.15
C TYR A 98 -0.93 22.26 -12.55
N ALA A 99 -2.22 22.34 -12.90
CA ALA A 99 -3.12 23.37 -12.36
C ALA A 99 -3.13 23.38 -10.83
N ALA A 100 -3.06 22.23 -10.16
CA ALA A 100 -3.00 22.20 -8.70
C ALA A 100 -1.78 22.94 -8.11
N HIS A 101 -0.59 22.83 -8.73
CA HIS A 101 0.59 23.62 -8.36
C HIS A 101 0.41 25.12 -8.64
N LEU A 102 -0.15 25.47 -9.80
CA LEU A 102 -0.36 26.87 -10.20
C LEU A 102 -1.30 27.59 -9.23
N TYR A 103 -2.33 26.92 -8.72
CA TYR A 103 -3.33 27.51 -7.82
C TYR A 103 -3.05 27.24 -6.32
N ASP A 104 -1.83 26.81 -5.95
CA ASP A 104 -1.43 26.34 -4.59
C ASP A 104 -2.40 25.32 -3.96
N ALA A 105 -3.13 24.55 -4.79
CA ALA A 105 -4.14 23.59 -4.37
C ALA A 105 -3.56 22.22 -3.98
N GLU A 106 -2.25 22.13 -3.72
CA GLU A 106 -1.49 20.90 -3.42
C GLU A 106 -1.84 20.24 -2.07
N ASP A 107 -2.58 20.92 -1.20
CA ASP A 107 -3.26 20.33 -0.04
C ASP A 107 -4.71 20.86 0.02
N ALA A 108 -5.67 19.99 0.37
CA ALA A 108 -7.08 20.34 0.55
C ALA A 108 -7.34 21.38 1.66
N ASN A 109 -6.38 21.64 2.56
CA ASN A 109 -6.48 22.68 3.59
C ASN A 109 -5.67 23.94 3.25
N THR A 110 -4.95 23.99 2.13
CA THR A 110 -4.34 25.24 1.66
C THR A 110 -5.42 26.06 0.96
N PRO A 111 -5.65 27.33 1.36
CA PRO A 111 -6.55 28.20 0.61
C PRO A 111 -6.04 28.32 -0.82
N MET A 112 -6.86 27.84 -1.76
CA MET A 112 -6.59 27.92 -3.18
C MET A 112 -6.42 29.39 -3.58
N ARG A 113 -5.43 29.68 -4.43
CA ARG A 113 -5.34 31.01 -5.06
C ARG A 113 -6.56 31.22 -5.94
N GLU A 114 -7.07 32.43 -6.02
CA GLU A 114 -8.12 32.76 -7.00
C GLU A 114 -7.58 32.79 -8.43
N LEU A 115 -6.27 33.07 -8.57
CA LEU A 115 -5.58 33.13 -9.85
C LEU A 115 -4.29 32.29 -9.85
N PRO A 116 -3.91 31.76 -11.01
CA PRO A 116 -2.75 30.90 -11.14
C PRO A 116 -1.43 31.66 -10.97
N GLY A 117 -0.44 30.94 -10.47
CA GLY A 117 0.89 31.40 -10.14
C GLY A 117 1.75 31.78 -11.35
N LEU A 118 2.05 33.06 -11.47
CA LEU A 118 2.89 33.62 -12.53
C LEU A 118 4.38 33.60 -12.13
N CYS A 119 5.27 33.52 -13.10
CA CYS A 119 6.69 33.80 -12.89
C CYS A 119 6.88 35.31 -12.69
N ARG A 120 7.83 35.71 -11.85
CA ARG A 120 8.06 37.12 -11.47
C ARG A 120 8.14 38.09 -12.64
N ASP A 121 8.91 37.75 -13.66
CA ASP A 121 9.10 38.60 -14.85
C ASP A 121 7.78 38.75 -15.64
N TYR A 122 7.04 37.64 -15.83
CA TYR A 122 5.74 37.65 -16.51
C TYR A 122 4.67 38.41 -15.70
N CYS A 123 4.72 38.33 -14.38
CA CYS A 123 3.88 39.15 -13.50
C CYS A 123 4.19 40.64 -13.66
N SER A 124 5.48 41.01 -13.68
CA SER A 124 5.90 42.41 -13.86
C SER A 124 5.41 42.95 -15.21
N ASP A 125 5.58 42.19 -16.29
CA ASP A 125 5.03 42.51 -17.61
C ASP A 125 3.50 42.68 -17.57
N PHE A 126 2.77 41.77 -16.90
CA PHE A 126 1.32 41.84 -16.76
C PHE A 126 0.89 43.10 -15.98
N TRP A 127 1.61 43.47 -14.91
CA TRP A 127 1.33 44.69 -14.15
C TRP A 127 1.51 45.96 -15.00
N HIS A 128 2.63 46.08 -15.72
CA HIS A 128 2.95 47.26 -16.52
C HIS A 128 1.93 47.54 -17.64
N HIS A 129 1.34 46.49 -18.20
CA HIS A 129 0.41 46.60 -19.34
C HIS A 129 -1.07 46.54 -18.92
N CYS A 130 -1.41 45.76 -17.88
CA CYS A 130 -2.77 45.25 -17.64
C CYS A 130 -3.15 45.08 -16.16
N ARG A 131 -2.47 45.75 -15.21
CA ARG A 131 -2.81 45.64 -13.76
C ARG A 131 -4.30 45.82 -13.43
N TYR A 132 -4.97 46.76 -14.08
CA TYR A 132 -6.40 47.10 -13.87
C TYR A 132 -7.38 45.99 -14.25
N THR A 133 -6.89 44.88 -14.81
CA THR A 133 -7.70 43.72 -15.21
C THR A 133 -7.83 42.69 -14.08
N LEU A 134 -7.07 42.83 -12.98
CA LEU A 134 -7.10 41.93 -11.84
C LEU A 134 -8.47 41.93 -11.14
N SER A 135 -9.09 43.10 -11.00
CA SER A 135 -10.46 43.28 -10.51
C SER A 135 -11.57 42.66 -11.38
N LEU A 136 -11.29 42.32 -12.65
CA LEU A 136 -12.21 41.58 -13.53
C LEU A 136 -11.94 40.06 -13.51
N LEU A 137 -10.81 39.66 -12.95
CA LEU A 137 -10.35 38.27 -12.85
C LEU A 137 -10.57 37.67 -11.46
N THR A 138 -10.98 38.47 -10.47
CA THR A 138 -11.17 38.07 -9.06
C THR A 138 -12.43 38.69 -8.46
N ASP A 139 -13.11 37.97 -7.57
CA ASP A 139 -14.33 38.44 -6.90
C ASP A 139 -14.04 39.37 -5.69
N ASN A 140 -12.77 39.73 -5.46
CA ASN A 140 -12.31 40.37 -4.23
C ASN A 140 -12.26 41.90 -4.28
N ASN A 141 -12.90 42.53 -3.29
CA ASN A 141 -12.95 43.97 -3.07
C ASN A 141 -11.64 44.60 -2.53
N ILE A 142 -10.50 43.92 -2.71
CA ILE A 142 -9.15 44.31 -2.22
C ILE A 142 -8.24 44.72 -3.39
N THR A 143 -8.66 44.47 -4.63
CA THR A 143 -7.85 44.61 -5.85
C THR A 143 -7.27 46.00 -6.07
N ALA A 144 -8.04 47.08 -5.91
CA ALA A 144 -7.55 48.45 -6.18
C ALA A 144 -6.25 48.81 -5.42
N THR A 145 -6.09 48.39 -4.15
CA THR A 145 -4.89 48.68 -3.36
C THR A 145 -3.69 47.79 -3.71
N ILE A 146 -3.94 46.67 -4.39
CA ILE A 146 -2.91 45.75 -4.90
C ILE A 146 -2.48 46.19 -6.30
N GLU A 147 -3.43 46.58 -7.16
CA GLU A 147 -3.17 47.02 -8.54
C GLU A 147 -2.25 48.25 -8.63
N GLU A 148 -2.28 49.16 -7.66
CA GLU A 148 -1.41 50.35 -7.65
C GLU A 148 0.06 50.08 -7.26
N ASP A 149 0.35 48.96 -6.60
CA ASP A 149 1.67 48.64 -6.05
C ASP A 149 2.25 47.38 -6.72
N HIS A 150 3.24 47.58 -7.58
CA HIS A 150 3.92 46.51 -8.33
C HIS A 150 4.39 45.35 -7.45
N ASP A 151 5.01 45.65 -6.30
CA ASP A 151 5.60 44.61 -5.47
C ASP A 151 4.51 43.84 -4.72
N LYS A 152 3.43 44.51 -4.25
CA LYS A 152 2.27 43.80 -3.69
C LYS A 152 1.52 42.97 -4.74
N PHE A 153 1.39 43.48 -5.96
CA PHE A 153 0.73 42.78 -7.07
C PHE A 153 1.47 41.49 -7.42
N CYS A 154 2.80 41.55 -7.52
CA CYS A 154 3.58 40.35 -7.79
C CYS A 154 3.79 39.48 -6.56
N ASP A 155 3.85 39.97 -5.33
CA ASP A 155 3.76 39.10 -4.15
C ASP A 155 2.41 38.34 -4.09
N PHE A 156 1.33 38.89 -4.65
CA PHE A 156 0.02 38.23 -4.76
C PHE A 156 -0.09 37.21 -5.91
N LEU A 157 0.57 37.44 -7.06
CA LEU A 157 0.49 36.54 -8.23
C LEU A 157 1.71 35.63 -8.43
N GLU A 158 2.86 35.91 -7.82
CA GLU A 158 4.09 35.14 -8.02
C GLU A 158 3.98 33.75 -7.38
N LEU A 159 4.38 32.72 -8.12
CA LEU A 159 4.66 31.40 -7.57
C LEU A 159 6.16 31.22 -7.39
N LYS A 160 6.57 30.94 -6.16
CA LYS A 160 7.98 30.91 -5.74
C LYS A 160 8.74 29.65 -6.21
N ASP A 161 8.06 28.68 -6.81
CA ASP A 161 8.75 27.60 -7.56
C ASP A 161 8.86 27.98 -9.05
N PRO A 162 10.07 28.28 -9.55
CA PRO A 162 10.27 28.71 -10.93
C PRO A 162 10.02 27.60 -11.97
N GLU A 163 9.83 26.35 -11.53
CA GLU A 163 9.57 25.19 -12.38
C GLU A 163 8.07 25.07 -12.72
N TYR A 164 7.19 25.47 -11.80
CA TYR A 164 5.74 25.37 -11.93
C TYR A 164 5.05 26.71 -12.25
N CYS A 165 5.76 27.84 -12.19
CA CYS A 165 5.19 29.15 -12.54
C CYS A 165 4.95 29.31 -14.05
N TYR A 166 3.97 30.12 -14.43
CA TYR A 166 3.71 30.44 -15.84
C TYR A 166 4.56 31.62 -16.35
N PRO A 167 5.19 31.54 -17.54
CA PRO A 167 5.03 30.51 -18.58
C PRO A 167 6.02 29.34 -18.51
N ASN A 168 6.96 29.31 -17.57
CA ASN A 168 8.02 28.29 -17.50
C ASN A 168 7.48 26.85 -17.53
N VAL A 169 6.35 26.61 -16.85
CA VAL A 169 5.66 25.31 -16.81
C VAL A 169 5.28 24.78 -18.21
N LEU A 170 5.06 25.65 -19.21
CA LEU A 170 4.78 25.23 -20.60
C LEU A 170 6.03 24.66 -21.31
N ALA A 171 7.22 25.08 -20.89
CA ALA A 171 8.48 24.83 -21.58
C ALA A 171 9.40 23.82 -20.87
N SER A 172 8.95 23.23 -19.76
CA SER A 172 9.75 22.27 -18.98
C SER A 172 9.70 20.87 -19.60
N ASP A 173 10.78 20.49 -20.29
CA ASP A 173 10.95 19.13 -20.82
C ASP A 173 10.97 18.07 -19.69
N GLU A 174 11.48 18.37 -18.49
CA GLU A 174 11.53 17.43 -17.35
C GLU A 174 10.11 17.07 -16.87
N LEU A 175 9.25 18.08 -16.70
CA LEU A 175 7.85 17.90 -16.33
C LEU A 175 7.12 17.14 -17.44
N ASN A 176 7.21 17.63 -18.67
CA ASN A 176 6.43 17.13 -19.80
C ASN A 176 6.83 15.70 -20.26
N ALA A 177 8.04 15.23 -19.96
CA ALA A 177 8.53 13.91 -20.38
C ALA A 177 7.85 12.72 -19.69
N ASN A 178 7.40 12.86 -18.44
CA ASN A 178 6.90 11.75 -17.61
C ASN A 178 5.47 11.95 -17.11
N LEU A 179 4.69 12.79 -17.79
CA LEU A 179 3.28 13.02 -17.49
C LEU A 179 2.49 11.70 -17.33
N GLY A 180 1.56 11.64 -16.37
CA GLY A 180 0.82 10.40 -16.06
C GLY A 180 1.63 9.31 -15.35
N SER A 181 2.88 9.59 -14.96
CA SER A 181 3.70 8.75 -14.08
C SER A 181 4.09 9.52 -12.83
N VAL A 182 4.14 8.84 -11.68
CA VAL A 182 4.62 9.45 -10.44
C VAL A 182 6.12 9.74 -10.56
N LYS A 183 6.59 10.87 -10.01
CA LYS A 183 8.02 11.19 -9.95
C LYS A 183 8.78 10.12 -9.14
N SER A 184 9.86 9.59 -9.71
CA SER A 184 10.74 8.62 -9.06
C SER A 184 12.14 9.18 -8.81
N ASP A 185 12.82 8.68 -7.78
CA ASP A 185 14.22 8.98 -7.51
C ASP A 185 15.16 8.26 -8.52
N PRO A 186 16.47 8.59 -8.56
CA PRO A 186 17.42 7.95 -9.49
C PRO A 186 17.64 6.44 -9.28
N LYS A 187 17.03 5.82 -8.26
CA LYS A 187 17.03 4.37 -8.02
C LYS A 187 15.72 3.71 -8.45
N GLY A 188 14.77 4.49 -8.99
CA GLY A 188 13.43 4.04 -9.37
C GLY A 188 12.42 4.02 -8.22
N CYS A 189 12.72 4.62 -7.06
CA CYS A 189 11.79 4.66 -5.94
C CYS A 189 10.75 5.78 -6.14
N ILE A 190 9.46 5.44 -6.12
CA ILE A 190 8.36 6.40 -6.31
C ILE A 190 8.36 7.39 -5.15
N GLN A 191 8.40 8.70 -5.43
CA GLN A 191 8.45 9.76 -4.43
C GLN A 191 7.07 10.28 -4.07
N LEU A 192 6.58 9.95 -2.87
CA LEU A 192 5.34 10.48 -2.32
C LEU A 192 5.60 11.41 -1.14
N CYS A 193 4.63 12.25 -0.83
CA CYS A 193 4.57 13.01 0.41
C CYS A 193 3.38 12.55 1.24
N LEU A 194 3.33 12.99 2.48
CA LEU A 194 2.27 12.67 3.41
C LEU A 194 1.65 13.92 3.99
N GLN A 195 0.44 13.76 4.49
CA GLN A 195 -0.25 14.77 5.26
C GLN A 195 -0.80 14.14 6.53
N GLU A 196 -0.49 14.72 7.68
CA GLU A 196 -1.04 14.29 8.96
C GLU A 196 -2.54 14.69 9.04
N VAL A 197 -3.45 13.75 9.33
CA VAL A 197 -4.91 14.03 9.41
C VAL A 197 -5.57 13.65 10.74
N ALA A 198 -4.92 12.82 11.55
CA ALA A 198 -5.35 12.51 12.92
C ALA A 198 -4.14 12.09 13.75
N ASN A 199 -4.08 12.47 15.04
CA ASN A 199 -2.94 12.14 15.91
C ASN A 199 -3.31 11.92 17.38
N GLY A 200 -2.36 11.40 18.16
CA GLY A 200 -2.54 11.13 19.59
C GLY A 200 -3.39 9.89 19.89
N LEU A 201 -3.58 9.05 18.89
CA LEU A 201 -4.41 7.85 18.92
C LEU A 201 -3.71 6.70 19.67
N ARG A 202 -4.50 5.80 20.25
CA ARG A 202 -4.06 4.59 20.95
C ARG A 202 -4.04 3.38 20.01
N ASN A 203 -2.89 3.17 19.37
CA ASN A 203 -2.65 2.12 18.38
C ASN A 203 -3.83 1.93 17.40
N PRO A 204 -4.01 2.88 16.45
CA PRO A 204 -5.18 2.90 15.59
C PRO A 204 -5.14 1.75 14.57
N VAL A 205 -6.17 0.91 14.58
CA VAL A 205 -6.22 -0.38 13.85
C VAL A 205 -7.06 -0.34 12.57
N ALA A 206 -8.05 0.54 12.48
CA ALA A 206 -8.93 0.63 11.33
C ALA A 206 -9.39 2.08 11.09
N MET A 207 -9.56 2.42 9.83
CA MET A 207 -10.24 3.62 9.35
C MET A 207 -11.25 3.19 8.28
N VAL A 208 -12.50 3.64 8.42
CA VAL A 208 -13.58 3.39 7.45
C VAL A 208 -14.42 4.65 7.25
N HIS A 209 -15.17 4.73 6.15
CA HIS A 209 -16.17 5.77 5.89
C HIS A 209 -17.60 5.20 5.97
N ALA A 210 -18.61 6.07 6.06
CA ALA A 210 -20.02 5.66 6.14
C ALA A 210 -20.70 5.42 4.78
N ASN A 211 -20.15 5.96 3.69
CA ASN A 211 -20.76 5.87 2.35
C ASN A 211 -22.21 6.44 2.35
N ASP A 212 -22.43 7.50 3.12
CA ASP A 212 -23.72 8.13 3.40
C ASP A 212 -23.80 9.58 2.88
N GLY A 213 -22.81 9.98 2.07
CA GLY A 213 -22.63 11.33 1.55
C GLY A 213 -22.09 12.34 2.56
N THR A 214 -21.78 11.95 3.80
CA THR A 214 -21.29 12.88 4.84
C THR A 214 -19.76 13.04 4.85
N HIS A 215 -19.02 12.18 4.17
CA HIS A 215 -17.55 12.13 4.16
C HIS A 215 -16.93 12.08 5.57
N ARG A 216 -17.68 11.55 6.54
CA ARG A 216 -17.17 11.21 7.86
C ARG A 216 -16.34 9.94 7.77
N PHE A 217 -15.19 9.95 8.45
CA PHE A 217 -14.38 8.76 8.66
C PHE A 217 -14.30 8.42 10.16
N PHE A 218 -14.18 7.12 10.41
CA PHE A 218 -14.27 6.50 11.73
C PHE A 218 -12.97 5.80 12.03
N ILE A 219 -12.22 6.26 13.04
CA ILE A 219 -10.94 5.66 13.42
C ILE A 219 -11.11 4.82 14.69
N ALA A 220 -10.79 3.53 14.59
CA ALA A 220 -10.80 2.60 15.69
C ALA A 220 -9.42 2.48 16.36
N GLU A 221 -9.39 2.57 17.69
CA GLU A 221 -8.24 2.34 18.55
C GLU A 221 -8.25 0.91 19.11
N GLN A 222 -7.10 0.21 19.15
CA GLN A 222 -7.01 -1.18 19.63
C GLN A 222 -7.63 -1.40 21.03
N LEU A 223 -7.64 -0.36 21.87
CA LEU A 223 -8.23 -0.37 23.20
C LEU A 223 -9.77 -0.54 23.21
N GLY A 224 -10.45 -0.33 22.07
CA GLY A 224 -11.91 -0.44 21.95
C GLY A 224 -12.66 0.90 21.93
N TYR A 225 -12.04 1.97 21.42
CA TYR A 225 -12.75 3.21 21.06
C TYR A 225 -12.88 3.30 19.54
N VAL A 226 -14.00 3.84 19.06
CA VAL A 226 -14.13 4.32 17.68
C VAL A 226 -14.47 5.81 17.72
N TRP A 227 -13.74 6.63 16.99
CA TRP A 227 -13.87 8.09 16.97
C TRP A 227 -14.40 8.59 15.63
N VAL A 228 -15.31 9.57 15.63
CA VAL A 228 -15.82 10.22 14.41
C VAL A 228 -14.99 11.46 14.09
N TYR A 229 -14.53 11.54 12.85
CA TYR A 229 -13.90 12.72 12.26
C TYR A 229 -14.79 13.27 11.14
N LEU A 230 -14.78 14.59 11.00
CA LEU A 230 -15.52 15.35 9.99
C LEU A 230 -14.61 15.72 8.81
N PRO A 231 -15.17 16.07 7.63
CA PRO A 231 -14.39 16.45 6.44
C PRO A 231 -13.40 17.61 6.65
N ASN A 232 -13.66 18.49 7.63
CA ASN A 232 -12.75 19.58 8.02
C ASN A 232 -11.62 19.14 8.98
N GLY A 233 -11.39 17.84 9.14
CA GLY A 233 -10.40 17.25 10.06
C GLY A 233 -10.80 17.24 11.53
N SER A 234 -11.84 17.98 11.94
CA SER A 234 -12.23 18.05 13.36
C SER A 234 -12.85 16.74 13.87
N ARG A 235 -12.56 16.40 15.13
CA ARG A 235 -13.03 15.18 15.78
C ARG A 235 -14.15 15.48 16.78
N ILE A 236 -15.18 14.64 16.83
CA ILE A 236 -16.21 14.72 17.87
C ILE A 236 -15.63 14.23 19.22
N ASP A 237 -15.93 14.92 20.33
CA ASP A 237 -15.39 14.59 21.66
C ASP A 237 -15.98 13.32 22.29
N ARG A 238 -17.10 12.83 21.74
CA ARG A 238 -17.76 11.57 22.09
C ARG A 238 -17.37 10.47 21.09
N PRO A 239 -17.06 9.25 21.56
CA PRO A 239 -16.76 8.14 20.67
C PRO A 239 -18.04 7.58 20.04
N PHE A 240 -17.93 7.17 18.78
CA PHE A 240 -18.96 6.42 18.04
C PHE A 240 -19.30 5.10 18.74
N LEU A 241 -18.28 4.43 19.27
CA LEU A 241 -18.39 3.18 20.01
C LEU A 241 -17.32 3.13 21.11
N ASN A 242 -17.65 2.48 22.23
CA ASN A 242 -16.75 2.29 23.37
C ASN A 242 -16.96 0.90 23.97
N LEU A 243 -16.10 -0.05 23.61
CA LEU A 243 -16.09 -1.43 24.11
C LEU A 243 -14.90 -1.69 25.06
N THR A 244 -14.24 -0.66 25.59
CA THR A 244 -13.04 -0.76 26.45
C THR A 244 -13.19 -1.65 27.69
N LYS A 245 -14.43 -1.97 28.11
CA LYS A 245 -14.72 -2.89 29.23
C LYS A 245 -14.85 -4.36 28.81
N ALA A 246 -15.12 -4.63 27.53
CA ALA A 246 -15.34 -5.97 26.97
C ALA A 246 -14.13 -6.48 26.18
N VAL A 247 -13.40 -5.57 25.52
CA VAL A 247 -12.22 -5.85 24.72
C VAL A 247 -11.09 -6.43 25.59
N LEU A 248 -10.64 -7.63 25.23
CA LEU A 248 -9.42 -8.24 25.76
C LEU A 248 -8.21 -7.66 25.02
N THR A 249 -7.37 -6.91 25.74
CA THR A 249 -6.11 -6.37 25.21
C THR A 249 -5.11 -6.18 26.36
N SER A 250 -3.88 -5.82 26.05
CA SER A 250 -2.83 -5.57 27.05
C SER A 250 -1.94 -4.38 26.66
N PRO A 251 -1.10 -3.86 27.58
CA PRO A 251 -0.14 -2.82 27.24
C PRO A 251 1.13 -3.38 26.56
N TRP A 252 1.26 -4.70 26.39
CA TRP A 252 2.47 -5.30 25.79
C TRP A 252 2.61 -4.87 24.32
N ALA A 253 3.85 -4.60 23.90
CA ALA A 253 4.12 -4.19 22.55
C ALA A 253 3.99 -5.38 21.58
N GLY A 254 3.18 -5.24 20.53
CA GLY A 254 2.89 -6.31 19.58
C GLY A 254 1.93 -7.39 20.10
N ASP A 255 1.13 -7.11 21.15
CA ASP A 255 -0.05 -7.94 21.44
C ASP A 255 -1.08 -7.73 20.31
N GLU A 256 -1.46 -8.82 19.62
CA GLU A 256 -2.40 -8.78 18.50
C GLU A 256 -3.85 -8.66 18.98
N ARG A 257 -4.13 -8.91 20.27
CA ARG A 257 -5.49 -8.88 20.81
C ARG A 257 -6.00 -7.46 21.04
N GLY A 258 -7.29 -7.25 20.78
CA GLY A 258 -7.97 -6.01 21.08
C GLY A 258 -9.23 -5.83 20.24
N PHE A 259 -9.60 -4.58 20.03
CA PHE A 259 -10.47 -4.21 18.92
C PHE A 259 -9.64 -4.18 17.65
N LEU A 260 -10.10 -4.79 16.55
CA LEU A 260 -9.29 -5.03 15.35
C LEU A 260 -9.89 -4.43 14.07
N CYS A 261 -11.22 -4.44 13.92
CA CYS A 261 -11.89 -3.76 12.81
C CYS A 261 -13.35 -3.39 13.13
N ILE A 262 -13.85 -2.40 12.38
CA ILE A 262 -15.26 -2.05 12.25
C ILE A 262 -15.59 -1.98 10.75
N ALA A 263 -16.72 -2.54 10.34
CA ALA A 263 -17.31 -2.38 9.02
C ALA A 263 -18.71 -1.78 9.16
N LEU A 264 -19.04 -0.79 8.34
CA LEU A 264 -20.39 -0.22 8.27
C LEU A 264 -21.14 -0.92 7.11
N HIS A 265 -22.43 -1.19 7.30
CA HIS A 265 -23.24 -1.83 6.26
C HIS A 265 -23.23 -1.00 4.95
N PRO A 266 -23.12 -1.56 3.73
CA PRO A 266 -22.98 -0.77 2.49
C PRO A 266 -24.15 0.20 2.25
N ARG A 267 -25.33 -0.17 2.76
CA ARG A 267 -26.55 0.67 2.80
C ARG A 267 -26.72 1.37 4.16
N PHE A 268 -25.65 1.93 4.75
CA PHE A 268 -25.63 2.39 6.16
C PHE A 268 -26.71 3.42 6.49
N SER A 269 -26.97 4.35 5.57
CA SER A 269 -28.01 5.38 5.69
C SER A 269 -29.42 4.82 5.93
N VAL A 270 -29.70 3.62 5.42
CA VAL A 270 -30.99 2.93 5.56
C VAL A 270 -30.96 1.86 6.64
N VAL A 271 -29.99 0.94 6.55
CA VAL A 271 -29.90 -0.27 7.40
C VAL A 271 -29.37 0.03 8.80
N LYS A 272 -28.52 1.06 8.94
CA LYS A 272 -28.04 1.57 10.23
C LYS A 272 -27.33 0.53 11.11
N LYS A 273 -26.76 -0.53 10.51
CA LYS A 273 -25.97 -1.57 11.18
C LYS A 273 -24.48 -1.37 11.01
N ALA A 274 -23.73 -1.62 12.07
CA ALA A 274 -22.28 -1.66 12.11
C ALA A 274 -21.81 -3.00 12.70
N TYR A 275 -20.70 -3.52 12.19
CA TYR A 275 -20.15 -4.83 12.54
C TYR A 275 -18.74 -4.65 13.07
N VAL A 276 -18.39 -5.32 14.16
CA VAL A 276 -17.09 -5.13 14.84
C VAL A 276 -16.41 -6.45 15.16
N TYR A 277 -15.09 -6.47 15.04
CA TYR A 277 -14.21 -7.63 15.28
C TYR A 277 -13.30 -7.33 16.47
N TYR A 278 -13.37 -8.15 17.52
CA TYR A 278 -12.60 -7.93 18.74
C TYR A 278 -12.35 -9.21 19.53
N SER A 279 -11.21 -9.24 20.23
CA SER A 279 -10.86 -10.27 21.19
C SER A 279 -11.65 -10.09 22.49
N VAL A 280 -12.15 -11.19 23.06
CA VAL A 280 -12.85 -11.23 24.36
C VAL A 280 -12.37 -12.41 25.20
N SER A 281 -12.59 -12.36 26.52
CA SER A 281 -12.43 -13.53 27.40
C SER A 281 -13.78 -13.99 27.93
N VAL A 282 -14.20 -15.19 27.55
CA VAL A 282 -15.46 -15.81 27.98
C VAL A 282 -15.14 -17.12 28.69
N ASN A 283 -15.56 -17.28 29.94
CA ASN A 283 -15.29 -18.47 30.77
C ASN A 283 -13.79 -18.84 30.84
N LYS A 284 -12.90 -17.85 30.84
CA LYS A 284 -11.42 -17.99 30.79
C LYS A 284 -10.87 -18.59 29.49
N GLN A 285 -11.68 -18.63 28.42
CA GLN A 285 -11.22 -18.90 27.06
C GLN A 285 -11.09 -17.58 26.30
N GLU A 286 -10.00 -17.41 25.55
CA GLU A 286 -9.86 -16.30 24.62
C GLU A 286 -10.66 -16.62 23.35
N ARG A 287 -11.39 -15.63 22.84
CA ARG A 287 -12.23 -15.78 21.64
C ARG A 287 -12.11 -14.54 20.78
N ILE A 288 -12.19 -14.74 19.47
CA ILE A 288 -12.65 -13.69 18.56
C ILE A 288 -14.16 -13.62 18.66
N ARG A 289 -14.70 -12.41 18.75
CA ARG A 289 -16.12 -12.11 18.62
C ARG A 289 -16.35 -11.16 17.45
N ILE A 290 -17.34 -11.49 16.63
CA ILE A 290 -17.94 -10.61 15.64
C ILE A 290 -19.34 -10.26 16.14
N SER A 291 -19.61 -8.96 16.34
CA SER A 291 -20.90 -8.46 16.82
C SER A 291 -21.47 -7.39 15.90
N GLU A 292 -22.78 -7.37 15.79
CA GLU A 292 -23.59 -6.33 15.15
C GLU A 292 -24.06 -5.30 16.21
N PHE A 293 -24.14 -4.04 15.80
CA PHE A 293 -24.67 -2.91 16.58
C PHE A 293 -25.55 -2.02 15.68
N LEU A 294 -26.61 -1.45 16.25
CA LEU A 294 -27.46 -0.45 15.60
C LEU A 294 -26.95 0.97 15.86
N LEU A 295 -27.09 1.85 14.87
CA LEU A 295 -26.94 3.29 15.04
C LEU A 295 -28.01 3.83 15.98
N SER A 296 -27.63 4.70 16.91
CA SER A 296 -28.56 5.33 17.84
C SER A 296 -29.64 6.11 17.08
N SER A 297 -30.90 5.86 17.42
CA SER A 297 -32.04 6.67 16.97
C SER A 297 -31.95 8.14 17.41
N MET A 298 -31.10 8.44 18.41
CA MET A 298 -30.93 9.76 19.00
C MET A 298 -29.69 10.50 18.49
N ASP A 299 -28.68 9.84 17.90
CA ASP A 299 -27.43 10.47 17.48
C ASP A 299 -26.77 9.70 16.33
N MET A 300 -26.64 10.35 15.16
CA MET A 300 -26.00 9.76 13.97
C MET A 300 -24.49 9.51 14.14
N ASN A 301 -23.89 9.94 15.25
CA ASN A 301 -22.47 9.77 15.59
C ASN A 301 -22.27 8.83 16.79
N MET A 302 -23.24 7.98 17.12
CA MET A 302 -23.14 7.03 18.22
C MET A 302 -23.89 5.72 17.89
N LEU A 303 -23.26 4.57 18.13
CA LEU A 303 -23.92 3.27 18.15
C LEU A 303 -24.60 3.04 19.51
N ASP A 304 -25.74 2.35 19.51
CA ASP A 304 -26.41 1.94 20.74
C ASP A 304 -25.73 0.71 21.34
N HIS A 305 -24.96 0.90 22.41
CA HIS A 305 -24.30 -0.19 23.15
C HIS A 305 -25.24 -1.29 23.65
N SER A 306 -26.54 -1.00 23.84
CA SER A 306 -27.52 -1.99 24.29
C SER A 306 -28.03 -2.89 23.16
N SER A 307 -27.72 -2.55 21.91
CA SER A 307 -28.07 -3.32 20.71
C SER A 307 -27.04 -4.39 20.31
N GLU A 308 -25.99 -4.63 21.11
CA GLU A 308 -24.96 -5.64 20.79
C GLU A 308 -25.60 -7.01 20.53
N ARG A 309 -25.42 -7.53 19.32
CA ARG A 309 -25.82 -8.88 18.94
C ARG A 309 -24.63 -9.65 18.38
N THR A 310 -24.18 -10.65 19.13
CA THR A 310 -23.11 -11.56 18.68
C THR A 310 -23.56 -12.32 17.44
N LEU A 311 -22.80 -12.18 16.35
CA LEU A 311 -23.00 -12.97 15.12
C LEU A 311 -22.22 -14.28 15.20
N LEU A 312 -20.93 -14.19 15.50
CA LEU A 312 -20.00 -15.33 15.45
C LEU A 312 -18.97 -15.22 16.59
N GLU A 313 -18.64 -16.36 17.20
CA GLU A 313 -17.48 -16.49 18.09
C GLU A 313 -16.59 -17.65 17.62
N VAL A 314 -15.28 -17.42 17.60
CA VAL A 314 -14.25 -18.42 17.31
C VAL A 314 -13.31 -18.51 18.52
N VAL A 315 -13.01 -19.72 18.98
CA VAL A 315 -12.14 -19.94 20.14
C VAL A 315 -10.68 -19.94 19.68
N GLU A 316 -9.88 -19.05 20.26
CA GLU A 316 -8.47 -18.90 19.91
C GLU A 316 -7.60 -19.88 20.74
N PRO A 317 -6.80 -20.75 20.11
CA PRO A 317 -5.93 -21.71 20.82
C PRO A 317 -4.55 -21.12 21.22
N ALA A 318 -4.28 -19.86 20.87
CA ALA A 318 -3.18 -19.01 21.32
C ALA A 318 -3.58 -17.53 21.28
N SER A 319 -2.74 -16.64 21.81
CA SER A 319 -3.02 -15.19 21.90
C SER A 319 -2.51 -14.38 20.69
N ASN A 320 -2.33 -15.03 19.55
CA ASN A 320 -1.69 -14.45 18.36
C ASN A 320 -2.16 -15.17 17.08
N HIS A 321 -1.90 -14.57 15.92
CA HIS A 321 -2.55 -14.85 14.64
C HIS A 321 -4.07 -14.69 14.69
N ASN A 322 -4.52 -13.55 15.22
CA ASN A 322 -5.93 -13.28 15.46
C ASN A 322 -6.71 -12.85 14.20
N GLY A 323 -6.07 -12.73 13.03
CA GLY A 323 -6.66 -12.05 11.86
C GLY A 323 -7.07 -10.62 12.22
N GLY A 324 -8.23 -10.17 11.76
CA GLY A 324 -8.83 -8.95 12.32
C GLY A 324 -9.73 -8.13 11.41
N GLN A 325 -9.70 -8.34 10.09
CA GLN A 325 -10.44 -7.51 9.13
C GLN A 325 -11.90 -7.96 8.99
N LEU A 326 -12.78 -6.96 8.91
CA LEU A 326 -14.14 -7.06 8.36
C LEU A 326 -14.22 -6.13 7.16
N LEU A 327 -14.87 -6.56 6.09
CA LEU A 327 -15.26 -5.70 4.97
C LEU A 327 -16.49 -6.26 4.27
N PHE A 328 -17.16 -5.43 3.48
CA PHE A 328 -18.22 -5.88 2.59
C PHE A 328 -17.69 -6.05 1.17
N GLY A 329 -18.07 -7.14 0.51
CA GLY A 329 -17.86 -7.30 -0.93
C GLY A 329 -18.86 -6.48 -1.73
N LEU A 330 -18.61 -6.35 -3.03
CA LEU A 330 -19.55 -5.71 -3.97
C LEU A 330 -20.80 -6.58 -4.22
N ASP A 331 -20.76 -7.85 -3.81
CA ASP A 331 -21.91 -8.76 -3.72
C ASP A 331 -22.82 -8.48 -2.51
N GLY A 332 -22.41 -7.57 -1.61
CA GLY A 332 -23.18 -7.16 -0.43
C GLY A 332 -22.97 -8.05 0.81
N PHE A 333 -22.15 -9.10 0.73
CA PHE A 333 -21.91 -10.00 1.85
C PHE A 333 -20.77 -9.52 2.75
N LEU A 334 -20.82 -9.93 4.03
CA LEU A 334 -19.80 -9.60 5.02
C LEU A 334 -18.68 -10.64 4.97
N TYR A 335 -17.47 -10.19 4.69
CA TYR A 335 -16.25 -10.98 4.71
C TYR A 335 -15.51 -10.83 6.04
N ILE A 336 -15.01 -11.95 6.57
CA ILE A 336 -14.37 -12.04 7.88
C ILE A 336 -13.03 -12.79 7.72
N PHE A 337 -11.92 -12.15 8.11
CA PHE A 337 -10.58 -12.73 7.96
C PHE A 337 -10.01 -13.13 9.33
N ILE A 338 -9.83 -14.45 9.51
CA ILE A 338 -9.42 -15.05 10.78
C ILE A 338 -8.13 -15.84 10.55
N GLY A 339 -7.08 -15.52 11.31
CA GLY A 339 -5.81 -16.24 11.27
C GLY A 339 -5.91 -17.66 11.84
N ASP A 340 -4.80 -18.41 11.75
CA ASP A 340 -4.72 -19.84 12.09
C ASP A 340 -4.89 -20.16 13.59
N GLY A 341 -5.00 -19.14 14.44
CA GLY A 341 -5.11 -19.27 15.90
C GLY A 341 -3.77 -19.44 16.62
N GLY A 342 -2.64 -19.27 15.92
CA GLY A 342 -1.35 -18.95 16.50
C GLY A 342 -0.35 -20.09 16.67
N LYS A 343 0.73 -19.76 17.39
CA LYS A 343 1.95 -20.59 17.54
C LYS A 343 2.72 -20.79 16.23
N ALA A 344 3.99 -21.17 16.37
CA ALA A 344 4.87 -21.39 15.23
C ALA A 344 4.45 -22.64 14.43
N GLY A 345 4.14 -22.45 13.15
CA GLY A 345 3.87 -23.54 12.20
C GLY A 345 2.57 -24.30 12.46
N ASP A 346 1.48 -23.59 12.82
CA ASP A 346 0.11 -24.09 12.93
C ASP A 346 0.05 -25.56 13.43
N PRO A 347 0.39 -25.82 14.71
CA PRO A 347 0.60 -27.18 15.22
C PRO A 347 -0.70 -27.94 15.48
N PHE A 348 -1.85 -27.43 15.03
CA PHE A 348 -3.17 -27.92 15.41
C PHE A 348 -3.69 -28.99 14.44
N GLY A 349 -4.03 -30.17 14.97
CA GLY A 349 -4.46 -31.30 14.15
C GLY A 349 -3.35 -31.88 13.26
N LYS A 350 -3.75 -32.60 12.20
CA LYS A 350 -2.81 -33.31 11.30
C LYS A 350 -2.09 -32.39 10.32
N PHE A 351 -2.76 -31.34 9.87
CA PHE A 351 -2.34 -30.49 8.75
C PHE A 351 -2.33 -28.98 9.07
N GLY A 352 -2.59 -28.61 10.33
CA GLY A 352 -2.90 -27.24 10.73
C GLY A 352 -4.41 -26.94 10.70
N ASN A 353 -4.82 -25.91 11.43
CA ASN A 353 -6.14 -25.30 11.34
C ASN A 353 -6.43 -24.75 9.94
N SER A 354 -5.42 -24.18 9.29
CA SER A 354 -5.58 -23.45 8.03
C SER A 354 -6.03 -24.35 6.88
N GLN A 355 -5.50 -25.58 6.82
CA GLN A 355 -5.94 -26.63 5.89
C GLN A 355 -7.17 -27.40 6.39
N ASN A 356 -7.56 -27.27 7.65
CA ASN A 356 -8.71 -27.96 8.22
C ASN A 356 -10.00 -27.16 8.01
N LYS A 357 -10.87 -27.61 7.09
CA LYS A 357 -12.17 -26.98 6.81
C LYS A 357 -13.23 -27.18 7.89
N SER A 358 -13.02 -28.07 8.87
CA SER A 358 -13.93 -28.25 10.02
C SER A 358 -13.85 -27.11 11.05
N THR A 359 -12.90 -26.19 10.89
CA THR A 359 -12.65 -25.03 11.76
C THR A 359 -12.65 -23.73 10.93
N LEU A 360 -12.96 -22.62 11.60
CA LEU A 360 -13.03 -21.27 11.04
C LEU A 360 -11.69 -20.52 11.12
N LEU A 361 -10.66 -21.13 11.72
CA LEU A 361 -9.31 -20.57 11.86
C LEU A 361 -8.49 -20.76 10.57
N GLY A 362 -7.73 -19.74 10.17
CA GLY A 362 -6.94 -19.72 8.94
C GLY A 362 -7.83 -19.74 7.70
N LYS A 363 -8.79 -18.81 7.65
CA LYS A 363 -9.86 -18.70 6.64
C LYS A 363 -10.19 -17.25 6.30
N ALA A 364 -10.63 -17.04 5.06
CA ALA A 364 -11.57 -15.98 4.73
C ALA A 364 -12.99 -16.59 4.76
N LEU A 365 -13.89 -15.99 5.53
CA LEU A 365 -15.30 -16.37 5.62
C LEU A 365 -16.15 -15.35 4.86
N ARG A 366 -17.35 -15.77 4.41
CA ARG A 366 -18.34 -14.93 3.74
C ARG A 366 -19.74 -15.31 4.22
N ILE A 367 -20.44 -14.36 4.84
CA ILE A 367 -21.77 -14.56 5.43
C ILE A 367 -22.75 -13.47 4.99
N ASP A 368 -24.03 -13.81 4.99
CA ASP A 368 -25.12 -12.88 4.72
C ASP A 368 -25.71 -12.35 6.03
N VAL A 369 -25.66 -11.03 6.20
CA VAL A 369 -26.14 -10.32 7.40
C VAL A 369 -27.38 -9.47 7.14
N ASP A 370 -27.99 -9.60 5.95
CA ASP A 370 -29.29 -9.00 5.65
C ASP A 370 -30.45 -9.89 6.13
N ASN A 371 -31.63 -9.29 6.35
CA ASN A 371 -32.88 -9.98 6.74
C ASN A 371 -32.77 -10.87 8.00
N ASN A 372 -31.86 -10.52 8.92
CA ASN A 372 -31.46 -11.35 10.07
C ASN A 372 -32.07 -10.93 11.42
N ASP A 373 -33.04 -10.00 11.44
CA ASP A 373 -33.55 -9.37 12.68
C ASP A 373 -34.32 -10.34 13.59
N ASP A 374 -35.25 -11.12 13.04
CA ASP A 374 -36.11 -12.07 13.77
C ASP A 374 -35.62 -13.54 13.72
N GLY A 375 -34.38 -13.77 13.25
CA GLY A 375 -33.91 -15.09 12.83
C GLY A 375 -32.54 -15.51 13.38
N ALA A 376 -31.86 -16.37 12.63
CA ALA A 376 -30.45 -16.67 12.88
C ALA A 376 -29.62 -15.39 12.69
N PRO A 377 -28.48 -15.21 13.41
CA PRO A 377 -27.69 -13.98 13.33
C PRO A 377 -27.17 -13.66 11.93
N TYR A 378 -27.00 -14.67 11.08
CA TYR A 378 -26.62 -14.56 9.68
C TYR A 378 -27.14 -15.78 8.90
N SER A 379 -27.10 -15.68 7.57
CA SER A 379 -27.35 -16.78 6.64
C SER A 379 -26.08 -17.11 5.84
N ILE A 380 -26.06 -18.25 5.14
CA ILE A 380 -24.94 -18.63 4.26
C ILE A 380 -25.31 -18.30 2.82
N PRO A 381 -24.53 -17.49 2.09
CA PRO A 381 -24.70 -17.28 0.65
C PRO A 381 -24.71 -18.61 -0.11
N SER A 382 -25.73 -18.87 -0.93
CA SER A 382 -25.96 -20.19 -1.56
C SER A 382 -24.88 -20.65 -2.53
N ASP A 383 -24.01 -19.72 -2.95
CA ASP A 383 -22.85 -19.90 -3.82
C ASP A 383 -21.53 -20.14 -3.05
N ASN A 384 -21.53 -20.14 -1.71
CA ASN A 384 -20.33 -20.47 -0.94
C ASN A 384 -19.82 -21.89 -1.27
N PRO A 385 -18.50 -22.04 -1.51
CA PRO A 385 -17.92 -23.20 -2.20
C PRO A 385 -18.04 -24.53 -1.43
N PHE A 386 -18.18 -24.49 -0.11
CA PHE A 386 -18.07 -25.68 0.75
C PHE A 386 -19.38 -26.11 1.43
N ILE A 387 -20.54 -25.57 1.04
CA ILE A 387 -21.85 -25.92 1.62
C ILE A 387 -22.15 -27.44 1.53
N GLY A 388 -21.77 -28.06 0.40
CA GLY A 388 -21.99 -29.50 0.17
C GLY A 388 -20.85 -30.40 0.66
N GLU A 389 -19.73 -29.85 1.14
CA GLU A 389 -18.56 -30.64 1.53
C GLU A 389 -18.73 -31.18 2.95
N LYS A 390 -18.71 -32.51 3.09
CA LYS A 390 -18.87 -33.18 4.39
C LYS A 390 -17.79 -32.71 5.38
N ASP A 391 -18.20 -32.48 6.62
CA ASP A 391 -17.34 -32.05 7.74
C ASP A 391 -16.64 -30.69 7.52
N SER A 392 -17.04 -29.91 6.50
CA SER A 392 -16.58 -28.54 6.26
C SER A 392 -17.52 -27.50 6.86
N LYS A 393 -16.99 -26.29 7.08
CA LYS A 393 -17.74 -25.12 7.54
C LYS A 393 -18.31 -24.33 6.35
N PRO A 394 -19.64 -24.19 6.23
CA PRO A 394 -20.27 -23.53 5.08
C PRO A 394 -20.01 -22.01 5.02
N GLU A 395 -19.53 -21.41 6.11
CA GLU A 395 -19.08 -20.03 6.19
C GLU A 395 -17.79 -19.75 5.38
N ILE A 396 -17.00 -20.78 5.05
CA ILE A 396 -15.70 -20.63 4.40
C ILE A 396 -15.87 -20.19 2.94
N TYR A 397 -15.22 -19.07 2.59
CA TYR A 397 -15.03 -18.61 1.22
C TYR A 397 -13.68 -19.07 0.66
N ALA A 398 -12.59 -18.92 1.43
CA ALA A 398 -11.25 -19.38 1.08
C ALA A 398 -10.48 -19.85 2.33
N TYR A 399 -9.43 -20.65 2.14
CA TYR A 399 -8.69 -21.30 3.23
C TYR A 399 -7.19 -21.41 2.96
N GLY A 400 -6.44 -21.97 3.91
CA GLY A 400 -5.00 -22.15 3.76
C GLY A 400 -4.20 -20.85 3.93
N VAL A 401 -4.70 -19.93 4.76
CA VAL A 401 -4.10 -18.62 5.06
C VAL A 401 -3.59 -18.62 6.51
N ARG A 402 -2.56 -17.82 6.83
CA ARG A 402 -1.87 -17.84 8.13
C ARG A 402 -2.39 -16.80 9.10
N ASN A 403 -2.29 -15.53 8.77
CA ASN A 403 -2.70 -14.38 9.56
C ASN A 403 -2.92 -13.15 8.67
N MET A 404 -3.90 -13.24 7.77
CA MET A 404 -4.33 -12.12 6.93
C MET A 404 -4.75 -10.93 7.80
N TRP A 405 -4.06 -9.79 7.63
CA TRP A 405 -4.25 -8.65 8.52
C TRP A 405 -5.10 -7.53 7.93
N ARG A 406 -4.76 -7.02 6.73
CA ARG A 406 -5.65 -6.13 5.97
C ARG A 406 -5.90 -6.67 4.58
N CYS A 407 -7.18 -6.55 4.22
CA CYS A 407 -7.73 -6.85 2.91
C CYS A 407 -8.53 -5.66 2.41
N SER A 408 -8.51 -5.45 1.11
CA SER A 408 -9.28 -4.44 0.39
C SER A 408 -9.96 -5.06 -0.82
N ILE A 409 -11.03 -4.41 -1.28
CA ILE A 409 -11.67 -4.72 -2.56
C ILE A 409 -11.30 -3.60 -3.52
N ASP A 410 -10.76 -3.94 -4.69
CA ASP A 410 -10.56 -2.97 -5.76
C ASP A 410 -11.93 -2.41 -6.18
N ARG A 411 -12.16 -1.11 -5.96
CA ARG A 411 -13.38 -0.40 -6.37
C ARG A 411 -13.57 -0.43 -7.89
N GLY A 412 -12.52 -0.79 -8.63
CA GLY A 412 -12.43 -0.67 -10.07
C GLY A 412 -11.87 0.68 -10.47
N ASP A 413 -11.28 0.72 -11.65
CA ASP A 413 -10.96 1.98 -12.32
C ASP A 413 -12.23 2.86 -12.42
N PRO A 414 -12.22 4.13 -12.00
CA PRO A 414 -13.44 4.94 -11.89
C PRO A 414 -14.19 5.19 -13.21
N ILE A 415 -13.58 4.90 -14.36
CA ILE A 415 -14.09 5.22 -15.69
C ILE A 415 -14.40 3.95 -16.48
N THR A 416 -13.49 2.98 -16.46
CA THR A 416 -13.63 1.70 -17.19
C THR A 416 -14.22 0.57 -16.35
N GLY A 417 -14.26 0.71 -15.02
CA GLY A 417 -14.59 -0.37 -14.08
C GLY A 417 -13.53 -1.48 -14.01
N GLN A 418 -12.40 -1.36 -14.70
CA GLN A 418 -11.40 -2.42 -14.78
C GLN A 418 -10.85 -2.77 -13.39
N GLY A 419 -10.87 -4.07 -13.07
CA GLY A 419 -10.36 -4.62 -11.82
C GLY A 419 -11.37 -4.64 -10.66
N GLN A 420 -12.57 -4.11 -10.85
CA GLN A 420 -13.62 -4.04 -9.84
C GLN A 420 -13.92 -5.41 -9.20
N GLY A 421 -14.02 -5.43 -7.87
CA GLY A 421 -14.43 -6.61 -7.09
C GLY A 421 -13.29 -7.57 -6.73
N ARG A 422 -12.07 -7.38 -7.25
CA ARG A 422 -10.91 -8.19 -6.87
C ARG A 422 -10.51 -7.90 -5.43
N MET A 423 -10.24 -8.96 -4.66
CA MET A 423 -9.87 -8.86 -3.25
C MET A 423 -8.36 -9.03 -3.10
N PHE A 424 -7.69 -8.04 -2.50
CA PHE A 424 -6.25 -8.06 -2.25
C PHE A 424 -6.00 -8.12 -0.74
N CYS A 425 -5.08 -8.95 -0.29
CA CYS A 425 -4.78 -9.16 1.12
C CYS A 425 -3.27 -9.25 1.37
N GLY A 426 -2.82 -8.77 2.53
CA GLY A 426 -1.50 -9.12 3.07
C GLY A 426 -1.61 -10.25 4.09
N ASP A 427 -0.94 -11.37 3.86
CA ASP A 427 -0.84 -12.48 4.79
C ASP A 427 0.56 -12.53 5.45
N VAL A 428 0.58 -12.55 6.79
CA VAL A 428 1.82 -12.39 7.56
C VAL A 428 2.60 -13.69 7.62
N GLY A 429 3.87 -13.62 7.26
CA GLY A 429 4.81 -14.73 7.18
C GLY A 429 5.18 -15.39 8.50
N GLN A 430 5.78 -16.58 8.44
CA GLN A 430 6.23 -17.30 9.63
C GLN A 430 7.69 -17.00 10.01
N ASN A 431 8.59 -17.05 9.05
CA ASN A 431 10.05 -17.07 9.24
C ASN A 431 10.85 -16.54 8.04
N LYS A 432 10.33 -16.63 6.82
CA LYS A 432 11.09 -16.40 5.58
C LYS A 432 10.46 -15.40 4.64
N TYR A 433 9.16 -15.45 4.40
CA TYR A 433 8.48 -14.64 3.41
C TYR A 433 7.18 -14.09 3.95
N GLU A 434 6.95 -12.81 3.69
CA GLU A 434 5.64 -12.16 3.76
C GLU A 434 5.01 -12.18 2.36
N GLU A 435 3.68 -12.22 2.28
CA GLU A 435 2.97 -12.42 1.02
C GLU A 435 1.76 -11.50 0.81
N VAL A 436 1.49 -11.21 -0.47
CA VAL A 436 0.32 -10.48 -0.94
C VAL A 436 -0.44 -11.38 -1.88
N ASP A 437 -1.70 -11.62 -1.56
CA ASP A 437 -2.58 -12.56 -2.24
C ASP A 437 -3.75 -11.84 -2.91
N MET A 438 -4.21 -12.41 -4.02
CA MET A 438 -5.51 -12.11 -4.60
C MET A 438 -6.48 -13.23 -4.21
N ILE A 439 -7.55 -12.89 -3.50
CA ILE A 439 -8.41 -13.89 -2.83
C ILE A 439 -9.60 -14.28 -3.72
N GLU A 440 -9.66 -15.57 -4.04
CA GLU A 440 -10.63 -16.17 -4.96
C GLU A 440 -11.55 -17.16 -4.25
N ILE A 441 -12.73 -17.38 -4.81
CA ILE A 441 -13.74 -18.29 -4.26
C ILE A 441 -13.25 -19.74 -4.27
N GLY A 442 -13.26 -20.39 -3.11
CA GLY A 442 -12.78 -21.76 -2.92
C GLY A 442 -11.26 -21.88 -2.83
N GLY A 443 -10.51 -20.78 -2.95
CA GLY A 443 -9.06 -20.76 -3.02
C GLY A 443 -8.36 -21.37 -1.79
N ASN A 444 -7.25 -22.07 -2.04
CA ASN A 444 -6.34 -22.59 -1.03
C ASN A 444 -5.01 -21.85 -1.13
N TYR A 445 -4.64 -21.08 -0.11
CA TYR A 445 -3.38 -20.30 -0.10
C TYR A 445 -2.19 -21.08 0.48
N GLY A 446 -2.37 -22.40 0.67
CA GLY A 446 -1.27 -23.34 0.88
C GLY A 446 -0.63 -23.35 2.27
N TRP A 447 -0.88 -22.37 3.16
CA TRP A 447 -0.41 -22.42 4.54
C TRP A 447 -1.06 -23.61 5.29
N ARG A 448 -0.32 -24.45 6.02
CA ARG A 448 1.11 -24.34 6.39
C ARG A 448 2.10 -25.17 5.56
N ALA A 449 1.73 -25.63 4.38
CA ALA A 449 2.64 -26.35 3.50
C ALA A 449 3.63 -25.41 2.80
N LYS A 450 3.15 -24.24 2.34
CA LYS A 450 3.94 -23.17 1.75
C LYS A 450 3.96 -21.91 2.62
N GLU A 451 4.88 -21.02 2.30
CA GLU A 451 5.11 -19.69 2.86
C GLU A 451 5.78 -18.89 1.74
N GLY A 452 5.04 -17.96 1.13
CA GLY A 452 5.37 -17.41 -0.18
C GLY A 452 5.55 -18.50 -1.24
N PHE A 453 6.45 -18.27 -2.19
CA PHE A 453 6.82 -19.24 -3.23
C PHE A 453 7.62 -20.47 -2.72
N SER A 454 7.71 -20.71 -1.41
CA SER A 454 8.58 -21.73 -0.80
C SER A 454 7.80 -22.73 0.05
N CYS A 455 8.17 -24.01 -0.02
CA CYS A 455 7.70 -25.00 0.96
C CYS A 455 8.19 -24.65 2.38
N TYR A 456 7.25 -24.47 3.31
CA TYR A 456 7.49 -24.41 4.75
C TYR A 456 7.60 -25.83 5.32
N ASP A 457 6.47 -26.55 5.41
CA ASP A 457 6.44 -27.97 5.78
C ASP A 457 6.76 -28.81 4.54
N LYS A 458 8.04 -29.14 4.34
CA LYS A 458 8.51 -29.95 3.21
C LYS A 458 7.79 -31.29 3.06
N LYS A 459 7.30 -31.90 4.16
CA LYS A 459 6.58 -33.18 4.08
C LYS A 459 5.16 -32.96 3.58
N LEU A 460 4.49 -31.90 4.03
CA LEU A 460 3.15 -31.55 3.56
C LEU A 460 3.20 -31.10 2.10
N CYS A 461 4.12 -30.19 1.76
CA CYS A 461 4.33 -29.62 0.42
C CYS A 461 4.65 -30.66 -0.66
N LEU A 462 5.38 -31.73 -0.33
CA LEU A 462 5.73 -32.81 -1.29
C LEU A 462 4.66 -33.90 -1.41
N ASN A 463 3.88 -34.17 -0.35
CA ASN A 463 2.92 -35.28 -0.32
C ASN A 463 1.47 -34.86 -0.61
N SER A 464 1.24 -33.58 -0.89
CA SER A 464 -0.11 -33.01 -1.05
C SER A 464 -0.20 -32.28 -2.38
N SER A 465 -1.12 -32.71 -3.24
CA SER A 465 -1.64 -31.85 -4.30
C SER A 465 -2.60 -30.87 -3.62
N LEU A 466 -2.09 -29.69 -3.25
CA LEU A 466 -2.86 -28.70 -2.50
C LEU A 466 -3.78 -27.87 -3.37
N ASP A 467 -3.55 -27.91 -4.70
CA ASP A 467 -4.18 -27.03 -5.69
C ASP A 467 -4.11 -25.57 -5.25
N ASP A 468 -2.91 -25.17 -4.79
CA ASP A 468 -2.74 -23.95 -4.04
C ASP A 468 -2.44 -22.74 -4.94
N ILE A 469 -3.16 -21.66 -4.67
CA ILE A 469 -3.00 -20.36 -5.32
C ILE A 469 -1.75 -19.71 -4.71
N LEU A 470 -0.79 -19.37 -5.57
CA LEU A 470 0.42 -18.67 -5.15
C LEU A 470 0.15 -17.16 -5.01
N PRO A 471 0.83 -16.47 -4.10
CA PRO A 471 0.69 -15.03 -3.94
C PRO A 471 1.12 -14.28 -5.20
N ILE A 472 0.47 -13.15 -5.48
CA ILE A 472 0.86 -12.25 -6.58
C ILE A 472 2.22 -11.60 -6.31
N PHE A 473 2.62 -11.50 -5.04
CA PHE A 473 3.93 -11.03 -4.64
C PHE A 473 4.33 -11.62 -3.28
N ALA A 474 5.57 -12.05 -3.12
CA ALA A 474 6.13 -12.44 -1.83
C ALA A 474 7.56 -11.93 -1.67
N TYR A 475 7.90 -11.46 -0.46
CA TYR A 475 9.18 -10.82 -0.18
C TYR A 475 9.86 -11.36 1.08
N PRO A 476 11.20 -11.47 1.10
CA PRO A 476 11.89 -12.15 2.19
C PRO A 476 12.00 -11.32 3.47
N HIS A 477 12.17 -11.98 4.62
CA HIS A 477 12.31 -11.37 5.97
C HIS A 477 13.50 -10.40 6.15
N LYS A 478 14.32 -10.21 5.10
CA LYS A 478 15.38 -9.21 4.98
C LYS A 478 14.87 -7.85 4.50
N LEU A 479 13.73 -7.82 3.80
CA LEU A 479 13.09 -6.61 3.28
C LEU A 479 12.13 -6.02 4.33
N GLY A 480 11.15 -6.82 4.77
CA GLY A 480 10.19 -6.55 5.84
C GLY A 480 9.85 -7.86 6.58
N LYS A 481 9.02 -7.85 7.64
CA LYS A 481 8.73 -9.04 8.48
C LYS A 481 7.30 -9.10 9.06
N SER A 482 6.40 -8.32 8.49
CA SER A 482 4.97 -8.35 8.81
C SER A 482 4.30 -7.46 7.77
N VAL A 483 3.83 -8.06 6.68
CA VAL A 483 3.04 -7.33 5.69
C VAL A 483 1.76 -6.80 6.35
N THR A 484 1.49 -5.51 6.15
CA THR A 484 0.28 -4.89 6.70
C THR A 484 -0.93 -5.15 5.79
N GLY A 485 -0.70 -5.41 4.50
CA GLY A 485 -1.70 -5.30 3.44
C GLY A 485 -1.79 -3.85 2.92
N GLY A 486 -2.75 -3.61 2.03
CA GLY A 486 -2.86 -2.34 1.28
C GLY A 486 -4.14 -2.23 0.46
N TYR A 487 -4.18 -1.24 -0.42
CA TYR A 487 -5.32 -0.93 -1.30
C TYR A 487 -4.83 -0.63 -2.72
N ILE A 488 -5.63 -1.00 -3.73
CA ILE A 488 -5.52 -0.41 -5.06
C ILE A 488 -5.99 1.05 -4.94
N TYR A 489 -5.14 2.03 -5.21
CA TYR A 489 -5.57 3.43 -5.17
C TYR A 489 -6.55 3.70 -6.32
N ARG A 490 -7.73 4.23 -5.98
CA ARG A 490 -8.83 4.61 -6.89
C ARG A 490 -9.41 6.00 -6.58
N GLY A 491 -8.68 6.82 -5.81
CA GLY A 491 -9.08 8.18 -5.47
C GLY A 491 -9.06 9.12 -6.68
N CYS A 492 -9.66 10.29 -6.48
CA CYS A 492 -9.80 11.33 -7.50
C CYS A 492 -8.56 12.24 -7.55
N GLU A 493 -7.98 12.57 -6.39
CA GLU A 493 -7.04 13.67 -6.26
C GLU A 493 -5.63 13.38 -6.82
N MET A 494 -5.17 12.13 -6.79
CA MET A 494 -3.80 11.73 -7.18
C MET A 494 -3.84 10.77 -8.38
N PRO A 495 -4.14 11.26 -9.61
CA PRO A 495 -4.44 10.40 -10.75
C PRO A 495 -3.29 9.48 -11.19
N ASN A 496 -2.03 9.87 -10.96
CA ASN A 496 -0.87 9.01 -11.27
C ASN A 496 -0.82 7.72 -10.43
N LEU A 497 -1.51 7.69 -9.28
CA LEU A 497 -1.57 6.52 -8.40
C LEU A 497 -2.63 5.50 -8.80
N ASN A 498 -3.55 5.85 -9.72
CA ASN A 498 -4.64 4.96 -10.12
C ASN A 498 -4.14 3.59 -10.58
N GLY A 499 -4.69 2.53 -9.97
CA GLY A 499 -4.33 1.14 -10.25
C GLY A 499 -3.03 0.64 -9.61
N LEU A 500 -2.35 1.44 -8.79
CA LEU A 500 -1.25 0.96 -7.95
C LEU A 500 -1.80 0.30 -6.68
N TYR A 501 -1.42 -0.96 -6.41
CA TYR A 501 -1.62 -1.58 -5.10
C TYR A 501 -0.58 -1.03 -4.13
N ILE A 502 -0.96 -0.07 -3.28
CA ILE A 502 -0.07 0.55 -2.29
C ILE A 502 -0.26 -0.15 -0.95
N PHE A 503 0.83 -0.70 -0.41
CA PHE A 503 0.85 -1.52 0.80
C PHE A 503 2.07 -1.23 1.67
N GLY A 504 2.05 -1.72 2.91
CA GLY A 504 3.10 -1.46 3.89
C GLY A 504 3.60 -2.71 4.60
N ASP A 505 4.70 -2.55 5.33
CA ASP A 505 5.24 -3.56 6.25
C ASP A 505 5.43 -2.98 7.65
N PHE A 506 4.74 -3.55 8.64
CA PHE A 506 4.69 -3.09 10.02
C PHE A 506 6.08 -3.09 10.70
N MET A 507 6.93 -4.08 10.42
CA MET A 507 8.20 -4.28 11.14
C MET A 507 9.37 -3.47 10.58
N SER A 508 9.36 -3.15 9.29
CA SER A 508 10.37 -2.31 8.64
C SER A 508 9.93 -0.86 8.53
N GLY A 509 8.62 -0.61 8.37
CA GLY A 509 8.05 0.69 8.04
C GLY A 509 8.17 1.05 6.56
N ARG A 510 8.42 0.08 5.67
CA ARG A 510 8.43 0.31 4.22
C ARG A 510 7.02 0.55 3.70
N LEU A 511 6.92 1.48 2.75
CA LEU A 511 5.79 1.60 1.83
C LEU A 511 6.24 1.06 0.47
N MET A 512 5.36 0.31 -0.18
CA MET A 512 5.65 -0.43 -1.40
C MET A 512 4.43 -0.35 -2.33
N SER A 513 4.68 -0.56 -3.62
CA SER A 513 3.63 -0.64 -4.65
C SER A 513 3.81 -1.87 -5.54
N LEU A 514 2.70 -2.44 -5.96
CA LEU A 514 2.63 -3.36 -7.09
C LEU A 514 1.78 -2.71 -8.20
N LYS A 515 2.18 -2.87 -9.46
CA LYS A 515 1.37 -2.51 -10.63
C LYS A 515 1.17 -3.72 -11.53
N GLU A 516 -0.08 -4.01 -11.87
CA GLU A 516 -0.39 -5.06 -12.82
C GLU A 516 -0.01 -4.65 -14.25
N ASN A 517 0.74 -5.51 -14.92
CA ASN A 517 0.97 -5.45 -16.35
C ASN A 517 -0.16 -6.20 -17.06
N THR A 518 -1.16 -5.46 -17.55
CA THR A 518 -2.40 -6.00 -18.13
C THR A 518 -2.19 -6.96 -19.31
N ASP A 519 -1.07 -6.83 -20.02
CA ASP A 519 -0.77 -7.64 -21.20
C ASP A 519 -0.19 -9.02 -20.83
N THR A 520 0.32 -9.17 -19.59
CA THR A 520 1.01 -10.39 -19.12
C THR A 520 0.46 -10.97 -17.82
N GLY A 521 -0.33 -10.22 -17.06
CA GLY A 521 -0.81 -10.60 -15.72
C GLY A 521 0.27 -10.54 -14.62
N ASN A 522 1.50 -10.11 -14.94
CA ASN A 522 2.58 -9.99 -13.96
C ASN A 522 2.41 -8.71 -13.12
N TRP A 523 2.91 -8.74 -11.89
CA TRP A 523 2.90 -7.60 -10.98
C TRP A 523 4.30 -7.01 -10.81
N ASP A 524 4.48 -5.78 -11.31
CA ASP A 524 5.72 -5.03 -11.22
C ASP A 524 5.86 -4.38 -9.85
N TYR A 525 6.92 -4.72 -9.12
CA TYR A 525 7.22 -4.19 -7.79
C TYR A 525 7.96 -2.85 -7.86
N THR A 526 7.58 -1.87 -7.04
CA THR A 526 8.33 -0.62 -6.86
C THR A 526 8.25 -0.12 -5.41
N GLU A 527 9.39 0.26 -4.84
CA GLU A 527 9.46 0.87 -3.49
C GLU A 527 8.86 2.28 -3.50
N ILE A 528 8.22 2.68 -2.41
CA ILE A 528 7.76 4.05 -2.18
C ILE A 528 8.70 4.72 -1.19
N CYS A 529 9.24 5.88 -1.59
CA CYS A 529 10.12 6.72 -0.81
C CYS A 529 9.43 8.05 -0.49
N MET A 530 9.80 8.64 0.64
CA MET A 530 9.36 10.00 0.96
C MET A 530 10.16 11.02 0.14
N GLY A 531 9.45 11.92 -0.52
CA GLY A 531 10.03 13.00 -1.32
C GLY A 531 10.95 13.91 -0.50
N ARG A 532 12.01 14.42 -1.13
CA ARG A 532 12.99 15.30 -0.48
C ARG A 532 13.12 16.62 -1.23
N ASP A 533 13.77 17.57 -0.58
CA ASP A 533 14.18 18.85 -1.17
C ASP A 533 12.99 19.65 -1.73
N LYS A 534 12.77 19.65 -3.05
CA LYS A 534 11.60 20.28 -3.67
C LYS A 534 10.31 19.48 -3.51
N THR A 535 10.36 18.14 -3.59
CA THR A 535 9.19 17.29 -3.80
C THR A 535 8.13 17.42 -2.71
N CYS A 536 8.53 17.53 -1.43
CA CYS A 536 7.61 17.77 -0.30
C CYS A 536 7.73 19.18 0.29
N ARG A 537 8.00 20.19 -0.54
CA ARG A 537 8.20 21.58 -0.08
C ARG A 537 6.93 22.44 -0.11
N PHE A 538 5.76 21.82 -0.20
CA PHE A 538 4.47 22.52 -0.11
C PHE A 538 3.99 22.56 1.36
N PRO A 539 3.29 23.63 1.79
CA PRO A 539 2.76 23.74 3.14
C PRO A 539 1.97 22.49 3.56
N LYS A 540 2.14 22.08 4.83
CA LYS A 540 1.46 20.92 5.46
C LYS A 540 1.82 19.54 4.90
N LEU A 541 2.54 19.44 3.78
CA LEU A 541 3.15 18.18 3.36
C LEU A 541 4.38 17.87 4.22
N ILE A 542 4.53 16.60 4.57
CA ILE A 542 5.65 16.07 5.34
C ILE A 542 6.27 14.86 4.62
N ASN A 543 7.53 14.57 4.93
CA ASN A 543 8.31 13.48 4.32
C ASN A 543 8.85 12.49 5.36
N SER A 544 8.18 12.37 6.49
CA SER A 544 8.49 11.40 7.53
C SER A 544 7.22 10.95 8.24
N TYR A 545 7.24 9.71 8.73
CA TYR A 545 6.11 9.08 9.42
C TYR A 545 6.65 8.10 10.46
N TYR A 546 5.77 7.66 11.37
CA TYR A 546 6.16 6.66 12.36
C TYR A 546 6.31 5.27 11.75
N LYS A 547 7.39 4.59 12.16
CA LYS A 547 7.83 3.32 11.58
C LYS A 547 6.76 2.22 11.53
N TYR A 548 5.97 2.05 12.58
CA TYR A 548 5.07 0.90 12.66
C TYR A 548 3.77 1.20 11.91
N ILE A 549 3.68 0.80 10.64
CA ILE A 549 2.48 0.90 9.80
C ILE A 549 1.49 -0.18 10.27
N ILE A 550 0.47 0.25 11.02
CA ILE A 550 -0.53 -0.62 11.64
C ILE A 550 -1.60 -1.05 10.64
N SER A 551 -2.07 -0.16 9.78
CA SER A 551 -3.25 -0.42 8.93
C SER A 551 -3.34 0.56 7.77
N PHE A 552 -4.27 0.31 6.85
CA PHE A 552 -4.64 1.21 5.75
C PHE A 552 -6.17 1.39 5.75
N GLY A 553 -6.62 2.52 5.19
CA GLY A 553 -8.04 2.79 4.95
C GLY A 553 -8.21 3.84 3.87
N GLU A 554 -9.38 3.85 3.27
CA GLU A 554 -9.79 4.87 2.31
C GLU A 554 -10.86 5.79 2.90
N ASP A 555 -10.98 7.01 2.37
CA ASP A 555 -12.17 7.83 2.60
C ASP A 555 -13.28 7.53 1.57
N GLU A 556 -14.41 8.21 1.71
CA GLU A 556 -15.59 7.99 0.84
C GLU A 556 -15.32 8.33 -0.64
N ALA A 557 -14.32 9.17 -0.92
CA ALA A 557 -13.87 9.53 -2.26
C ALA A 557 -12.78 8.60 -2.84
N GLY A 558 -12.33 7.59 -2.07
CA GLY A 558 -11.28 6.66 -2.48
C GLY A 558 -9.86 7.17 -2.23
N GLU A 559 -9.68 8.28 -1.51
CA GLU A 559 -8.35 8.75 -1.14
C GLU A 559 -7.72 7.83 -0.11
N LEU A 560 -6.42 7.54 -0.25
CA LEU A 560 -5.75 6.50 0.52
C LEU A 560 -4.98 7.06 1.73
N TYR A 561 -5.19 6.39 2.86
CA TYR A 561 -4.59 6.69 4.14
C TYR A 561 -3.90 5.46 4.71
N PHE A 562 -2.85 5.69 5.52
CA PHE A 562 -2.32 4.65 6.41
C PHE A 562 -2.24 5.13 7.86
N LEU A 563 -2.39 4.17 8.75
CA LEU A 563 -2.43 4.35 10.19
C LEU A 563 -1.12 3.80 10.74
N ALA A 564 -0.37 4.60 11.49
CA ALA A 564 0.92 4.20 12.04
C ALA A 564 1.14 4.69 13.46
N THR A 565 2.14 4.15 14.15
CA THR A 565 2.44 4.50 15.55
C THR A 565 3.93 4.52 15.84
N GLY A 566 4.36 5.39 16.76
CA GLY A 566 5.71 5.35 17.32
C GLY A 566 5.92 4.19 18.30
N THR A 567 4.85 3.57 18.82
CA THR A 567 4.91 2.45 19.76
C THR A 567 3.69 1.54 19.58
N PRO A 568 3.86 0.27 19.18
CA PRO A 568 2.75 -0.63 18.85
C PRO A 568 2.17 -1.29 20.10
N SER A 569 1.41 -0.52 20.88
CA SER A 569 0.79 -0.94 22.14
C SER A 569 -0.53 -0.20 22.35
N ALA A 570 -1.60 -0.91 22.70
CA ALA A 570 -2.94 -0.36 22.97
C ALA A 570 -2.96 0.74 24.05
N ALA A 571 -1.94 0.81 24.91
CA ALA A 571 -1.82 1.84 25.93
C ALA A 571 -1.18 3.16 25.43
N SER A 572 -0.40 3.11 24.35
CA SER A 572 0.42 4.24 23.90
C SER A 572 -0.34 5.20 22.98
N ARG A 573 -0.34 6.50 23.32
CA ARG A 573 -0.94 7.59 22.50
C ARG A 573 -0.01 8.07 21.37
N GLY A 574 0.72 7.14 20.76
CA GLY A 574 1.70 7.39 19.69
C GLY A 574 1.14 7.23 18.27
N GLY A 575 -0.16 6.97 18.12
CA GLY A 575 -0.82 6.72 16.85
C GLY A 575 -1.14 7.98 16.05
N VAL A 576 -0.98 7.88 14.74
CA VAL A 576 -1.18 8.93 13.74
C VAL A 576 -1.79 8.31 12.47
N VAL A 577 -2.58 9.09 11.74
CA VAL A 577 -3.08 8.73 10.41
C VAL A 577 -2.52 9.73 9.39
N TYR A 578 -2.01 9.19 8.28
CA TYR A 578 -1.40 9.95 7.20
C TYR A 578 -2.18 9.72 5.91
N LYS A 579 -2.58 10.79 5.21
CA LYS A 579 -3.01 10.74 3.81
C LYS A 579 -1.77 10.61 2.92
N ILE A 580 -1.84 9.76 1.90
CA ILE A 580 -0.79 9.63 0.89
C ILE A 580 -1.04 10.67 -0.20
N VAL A 581 -0.02 11.43 -0.58
CA VAL A 581 -0.10 12.51 -1.58
C VAL A 581 1.00 12.33 -2.63
N ASP A 582 0.62 12.41 -3.91
CA ASP A 582 1.56 12.58 -5.03
C ASP A 582 1.68 14.08 -5.34
N PRO A 583 2.80 14.74 -5.00
CA PRO A 583 3.06 16.15 -5.28
C PRO A 583 3.67 16.38 -6.67
N SER A 584 3.68 15.36 -7.55
CA SER A 584 4.14 15.51 -8.94
C SER A 584 3.00 15.74 -9.92
N ARG A 585 1.76 15.40 -9.52
CA ARG A 585 0.52 15.74 -10.23
C ARG A 585 -0.69 15.49 -9.32
N ARG A 586 -1.48 16.53 -9.08
CA ARG A 586 -2.82 16.40 -8.49
C ARG A 586 -3.91 16.80 -9.49
N ALA A 587 -5.14 16.36 -9.23
CA ALA A 587 -6.30 16.71 -10.03
C ALA A 587 -6.50 18.24 -10.06
N PRO A 588 -7.03 18.81 -11.16
CA PRO A 588 -7.29 20.25 -11.26
C PRO A 588 -8.10 20.79 -10.08
N PRO A 589 -7.85 22.04 -9.65
CA PRO A 589 -8.57 22.65 -8.55
C PRO A 589 -10.10 22.59 -8.77
N GLY A 590 -10.85 22.27 -7.72
CA GLY A 590 -12.30 22.11 -7.81
C GLY A 590 -12.80 20.76 -8.36
N LYS A 591 -12.02 20.05 -9.21
CA LYS A 591 -12.48 18.80 -9.86
C LYS A 591 -12.89 17.71 -8.86
N CYS A 592 -12.08 17.50 -7.83
CA CYS A 592 -12.36 16.57 -6.73
C CYS A 592 -13.03 17.25 -5.53
N SER A 593 -13.63 18.44 -5.72
CA SER A 593 -14.33 19.13 -4.64
C SER A 593 -15.60 18.39 -4.28
N ILE A 594 -15.65 17.96 -3.04
CA ILE A 594 -16.80 17.28 -2.45
C ILE A 594 -17.64 18.33 -1.72
N LYS A 595 -18.96 18.19 -1.80
CA LYS A 595 -19.92 18.95 -0.98
C LYS A 595 -20.57 17.99 0.03
N PRO A 596 -20.02 17.83 1.25
CA PRO A 596 -20.51 16.84 2.20
C PRO A 596 -21.93 17.15 2.68
N SER A 597 -22.70 16.10 2.91
CA SER A 597 -24.02 16.19 3.52
C SER A 597 -23.92 16.66 4.98
N PRO A 598 -24.84 17.52 5.48
CA PRO A 598 -24.75 18.07 6.83
C PRO A 598 -24.75 16.99 7.93
N VAL A 599 -23.80 17.09 8.85
CA VAL A 599 -23.70 16.22 10.03
C VAL A 599 -24.31 16.94 11.25
N GLN A 600 -25.30 16.32 11.89
CA GLN A 600 -25.81 16.79 13.18
C GLN A 600 -24.81 16.40 14.27
N ILE A 601 -24.26 17.38 15.00
CA ILE A 601 -23.21 17.15 16.01
C ILE A 601 -23.77 17.35 17.41
N LYS A 602 -23.52 16.39 18.30
CA LYS A 602 -23.87 16.47 19.74
C LYS A 602 -22.63 16.30 20.60
N GLY A 603 -22.08 17.40 21.09
CA GLY A 603 -20.85 17.41 21.88
C GLY A 603 -19.98 18.60 21.52
N LYS A 604 -18.69 18.50 21.81
CA LYS A 604 -17.68 19.48 21.40
C LYS A 604 -16.92 18.95 20.20
N LEU A 605 -16.56 19.86 19.30
CA LEU A 605 -15.55 19.58 18.27
C LEU A 605 -14.15 19.86 18.83
N ILE A 606 -13.25 18.92 18.58
CA ILE A 606 -11.82 19.05 18.83
C ILE A 606 -11.20 19.32 17.47
N GLN A 607 -10.69 20.54 17.28
CA GLN A 607 -10.01 20.90 16.04
C GLN A 607 -8.72 20.09 15.90
N PHE A 608 -8.45 19.63 14.68
CA PHE A 608 -7.21 18.93 14.39
C PHE A 608 -6.09 19.93 14.17
N HIS A 609 -4.95 19.65 14.80
CA HIS A 609 -3.70 20.36 14.60
C HIS A 609 -2.59 19.32 14.37
N PRO A 610 -1.88 19.37 13.24
CA PRO A 610 -0.76 18.46 12.98
C PRO A 610 0.35 18.69 14.01
N LYS A 611 1.10 17.64 14.34
CA LYS A 611 2.21 17.70 15.31
C LYS A 611 3.55 17.91 14.64
N GLU A 612 3.76 17.36 13.45
CA GLU A 612 4.92 17.68 12.64
C GLU A 612 4.63 18.99 11.87
N GLU A 613 5.39 20.03 12.17
CA GLU A 613 5.37 21.28 11.40
C GLU A 613 6.13 21.09 10.08
N PHE A 614 5.86 21.97 9.12
CA PHE A 614 6.56 22.02 7.83
C PHE A 614 8.02 22.48 8.02
N VAL A 615 8.95 21.54 8.28
CA VAL A 615 10.35 21.87 8.57
C VAL A 615 11.24 21.87 7.32
N ILE A 616 11.39 23.03 6.69
CA ILE A 616 12.57 23.30 5.85
C ILE A 616 13.81 23.26 6.76
N ASN A 617 14.79 22.41 6.42
CA ASN A 617 16.10 22.28 7.06
C ASN A 617 16.14 21.71 8.51
N LYS A 618 15.61 20.50 8.74
CA LYS A 618 16.08 19.63 9.84
C LYS A 618 16.89 18.46 9.29
N LYS A 619 18.06 18.16 9.89
CA LYS A 619 18.69 16.84 9.72
C LYS A 619 17.73 15.76 10.25
N PRO A 620 17.72 14.54 9.67
CA PRO A 620 16.82 13.46 10.08
C PRO A 620 16.91 13.23 11.58
N THR A 621 15.85 13.59 12.29
CA THR A 621 15.82 13.43 13.75
C THR A 621 15.42 11.99 14.05
N THR A 622 16.39 11.08 14.05
CA THR A 622 16.21 9.81 14.75
C THR A 622 15.93 10.14 16.21
N THR A 623 14.67 10.04 16.64
CA THR A 623 14.29 10.23 18.03
C THR A 623 15.06 9.22 18.87
N ALA A 624 16.05 9.69 19.63
CA ALA A 624 16.75 8.83 20.58
C ALA A 624 15.72 8.26 21.58
N PRO A 625 15.84 6.99 21.99
CA PRO A 625 14.93 6.41 22.98
C PRO A 625 14.85 7.30 24.23
N PRO A 626 13.67 7.40 24.89
CA PRO A 626 13.54 8.17 26.11
C PRO A 626 14.60 7.74 27.12
N LYS A 627 15.50 8.66 27.50
CA LYS A 627 16.44 8.41 28.59
C LYS A 627 15.63 8.09 29.83
N THR A 628 15.75 6.87 30.32
CA THR A 628 15.20 6.45 31.60
C THR A 628 15.68 7.42 32.67
N LYS A 629 14.76 8.24 33.21
CA LYS A 629 15.01 8.98 34.45
C LYS A 629 15.14 7.94 35.55
N ALA A 630 16.38 7.58 35.89
CA ALA A 630 16.67 6.77 37.06
C ALA A 630 16.09 7.47 38.29
N THR A 631 15.19 6.78 39.00
CA THR A 631 14.59 7.29 40.23
C THR A 631 15.69 7.45 41.27
N THR A 632 15.97 8.69 41.68
CA THR A 632 16.98 9.00 42.69
C THR A 632 16.52 8.49 44.04
N ILE A 633 17.13 7.39 44.52
CA ILE A 633 17.04 6.97 45.92
C ILE A 633 17.98 7.88 46.73
N PRO A 634 17.56 8.44 47.88
CA PRO A 634 18.42 9.30 48.69
C PRO A 634 19.67 8.59 49.22
N SER A 635 20.75 9.36 49.33
CA SER A 635 22.11 8.91 49.65
C SER A 635 22.30 8.35 51.06
N THR A 636 23.07 7.27 51.18
CA THR A 636 23.85 6.94 52.39
C THR A 636 25.36 6.84 52.10
N THR A 637 26.08 7.84 52.61
CA THR A 637 27.47 7.77 53.12
C THR A 637 28.50 6.84 52.44
N ARG A 638 29.21 7.41 51.46
CA ARG A 638 30.69 7.60 51.46
C ARG A 638 31.56 6.55 52.19
N PHE A 639 32.29 5.74 51.42
CA PHE A 639 33.69 5.38 51.74
C PHE A 639 34.50 5.21 50.43
N GLN A 640 35.74 5.71 50.42
CA GLN A 640 36.68 5.54 49.29
C GLN A 640 37.50 4.26 49.50
N ALA A 641 37.72 3.49 48.42
CA ALA A 641 38.81 2.51 48.37
C ALA A 641 39.39 2.41 46.95
N THR A 642 40.72 2.38 46.90
CA THR A 642 41.62 2.56 45.77
C THR A 642 41.63 1.42 44.75
N THR A 643 42.06 1.80 43.54
CA THR A 643 42.49 0.98 42.41
C THR A 643 43.37 -0.24 42.75
N ARG A 644 43.15 -1.37 42.05
CA ARG A 644 44.24 -2.12 41.35
C ARG A 644 43.72 -3.05 40.25
N LYS A 645 44.55 -3.25 39.21
CA LYS A 645 44.29 -4.11 38.03
C LYS A 645 44.66 -5.59 38.28
N PRO A 646 44.18 -6.53 37.46
CA PRO A 646 44.21 -7.97 37.75
C PRO A 646 45.49 -8.69 37.28
N THR A 647 45.72 -9.89 37.83
CA THR A 647 46.65 -10.90 37.30
C THR A 647 46.10 -12.31 37.47
N THR A 648 46.36 -13.16 36.47
CA THR A 648 45.86 -14.54 36.30
C THR A 648 46.87 -15.61 36.74
N ALA A 649 46.41 -16.70 37.36
CA ALA A 649 46.96 -18.07 37.18
C ALA A 649 46.07 -19.16 37.86
N SER A 650 45.95 -20.32 37.21
CA SER A 650 45.48 -21.62 37.78
C SER A 650 46.70 -22.49 38.17
N PRO A 651 46.66 -23.82 38.46
CA PRO A 651 45.55 -24.81 38.62
C PRO A 651 45.73 -25.83 39.80
N ARG A 652 45.05 -27.01 39.70
CA ARG A 652 45.06 -28.25 40.56
C ARG A 652 44.08 -28.24 41.75
N ILE A 653 43.12 -29.18 41.94
CA ILE A 653 43.00 -30.67 41.80
C ILE A 653 43.45 -31.45 43.06
N LEU A 654 42.57 -32.38 43.52
CA LEU A 654 42.66 -33.43 44.58
C LEU A 654 41.60 -33.23 45.69
N THR A 655 40.81 -34.20 46.23
CA THR A 655 40.40 -35.57 45.83
C THR A 655 39.24 -36.09 46.73
N GLN A 656 38.46 -37.10 46.27
CA GLN A 656 37.63 -38.07 47.05
C GLN A 656 36.43 -37.49 47.88
N LYS A 657 35.15 -37.90 47.69
CA LYS A 657 34.41 -39.19 47.94
C LYS A 657 34.29 -39.57 49.44
N PRO A 658 33.21 -40.25 49.94
CA PRO A 658 32.05 -40.87 49.24
C PRO A 658 30.64 -40.62 49.86
N LYS A 659 29.64 -41.41 49.41
CA LYS A 659 28.20 -41.51 49.80
C LYS A 659 27.95 -41.87 51.28
N VAL A 660 26.70 -41.69 51.77
CA VAL A 660 25.77 -42.77 52.24
C VAL A 660 24.38 -42.21 52.66
N SER A 661 23.42 -43.09 52.96
CA SER A 661 21.96 -42.97 52.84
C SER A 661 21.13 -42.62 54.10
N ARG A 662 19.91 -42.10 53.85
CA ARG A 662 18.56 -42.46 54.41
C ARG A 662 18.48 -43.09 55.83
N PRO A 663 17.45 -42.72 56.63
CA PRO A 663 16.32 -43.65 56.74
C PRO A 663 14.91 -43.01 56.79
N THR A 664 13.90 -43.88 56.79
CA THR A 664 12.45 -43.61 56.83
C THR A 664 11.83 -44.00 58.17
N GLN A 665 10.76 -43.33 58.63
CA GLN A 665 9.41 -43.93 58.89
C GLN A 665 8.39 -42.95 59.53
N LYS A 666 7.11 -43.37 59.49
CA LYS A 666 5.87 -42.70 60.00
C LYS A 666 5.64 -43.11 61.51
N PRO A 667 4.45 -43.08 62.19
CA PRO A 667 3.07 -42.66 61.81
C PRO A 667 2.13 -42.04 62.90
N ARG A 668 0.86 -41.79 62.49
CA ARG A 668 -0.45 -41.94 63.21
C ARG A 668 -1.36 -40.71 63.44
N THR A 669 -2.62 -40.93 63.01
CA THR A 669 -3.91 -40.24 63.23
C THR A 669 -4.64 -40.91 64.44
N PRO A 670 -6.00 -40.88 64.68
CA PRO A 670 -7.14 -40.07 64.14
C PRO A 670 -8.19 -39.57 65.20
N THR A 671 -9.20 -38.80 64.76
CA THR A 671 -10.65 -38.79 65.19
C THR A 671 -11.35 -37.59 64.50
N LYS A 672 -12.66 -37.40 64.30
CA LYS A 672 -13.92 -38.16 64.12
C LYS A 672 -14.96 -37.11 63.57
N LYS A 673 -15.96 -37.50 62.76
CA LYS A 673 -17.12 -36.65 62.36
C LYS A 673 -18.15 -36.52 63.52
N PRO A 674 -19.14 -35.58 63.51
CA PRO A 674 -20.43 -35.84 62.82
C PRO A 674 -21.25 -34.63 62.26
N GLN A 675 -22.00 -34.94 61.19
CA GLN A 675 -23.40 -34.58 60.82
C GLN A 675 -24.02 -33.14 60.85
N THR A 676 -24.92 -32.98 59.89
CA THR A 676 -25.91 -31.91 59.56
C THR A 676 -26.92 -31.57 60.67
N PRO A 677 -27.59 -30.40 60.59
CA PRO A 677 -29.02 -30.44 60.19
C PRO A 677 -29.53 -29.26 59.33
N ALA A 678 -30.76 -29.40 58.83
CA ALA A 678 -31.66 -28.38 58.28
C ALA A 678 -33.10 -28.72 58.74
N PRO A 679 -34.21 -27.98 58.46
CA PRO A 679 -34.37 -26.59 57.99
C PRO A 679 -35.46 -25.74 58.76
N LYS A 680 -35.51 -24.41 58.50
CA LYS A 680 -36.72 -23.50 58.56
C LYS A 680 -37.35 -23.21 59.96
N PRO A 681 -37.97 -22.02 60.20
CA PRO A 681 -39.27 -21.65 59.63
C PRO A 681 -39.53 -20.17 59.21
N THR A 682 -40.56 -20.01 58.38
CA THR A 682 -41.25 -18.78 57.94
C THR A 682 -42.36 -18.33 58.89
N LEU A 683 -42.63 -17.01 59.00
CA LEU A 683 -43.98 -16.44 59.24
C LEU A 683 -44.00 -14.98 58.70
N LYS A 684 -44.82 -14.62 57.70
CA LYS A 684 -46.26 -14.20 57.71
C LYS A 684 -46.45 -12.69 58.02
N PRO A 685 -47.43 -11.99 57.41
CA PRO A 685 -48.85 -12.09 57.79
C PRO A 685 -49.78 -12.73 56.76
N LEU A 686 -51.06 -12.85 57.13
CA LEU A 686 -52.14 -13.57 56.44
C LEU A 686 -53.51 -12.99 56.84
N MET A 687 -54.39 -12.64 55.88
CA MET A 687 -55.87 -12.48 55.99
C MET A 687 -56.41 -11.50 57.09
N THR A 688 -57.62 -10.92 57.13
CA THR A 688 -58.90 -10.97 56.37
C THR A 688 -59.60 -9.61 56.65
N THR A 689 -60.49 -9.02 55.85
CA THR A 689 -61.94 -9.28 55.63
C THR A 689 -62.44 -8.12 54.72
N VAL A 690 -63.39 -8.20 53.77
CA VAL A 690 -64.86 -8.16 53.95
C VAL A 690 -65.58 -8.51 52.63
N LEU A 691 -66.50 -9.49 52.72
CA LEU A 691 -67.77 -9.74 52.00
C LEU A 691 -68.03 -9.34 50.52
N ARG A 692 -68.55 -10.33 49.76
CA ARG A 692 -69.74 -10.37 48.84
C ARG A 692 -70.02 -9.12 47.95
N ARG A 693 -70.43 -9.28 46.67
CA ARG A 693 -71.61 -10.07 46.22
C ARG A 693 -71.73 -10.06 44.68
N ASN A 694 -72.27 -11.13 44.08
CA ASN A 694 -72.79 -11.23 42.69
C ASN A 694 -71.76 -11.03 41.53
N GLN A 695 -71.89 -11.59 40.32
CA GLN A 695 -72.93 -12.45 39.73
C GLN A 695 -72.32 -13.31 38.60
N SER A 696 -72.73 -14.58 38.51
CA SER A 696 -72.84 -15.30 37.22
C SER A 696 -74.12 -14.80 36.51
N PRO A 697 -74.36 -14.97 35.18
CA PRO A 697 -74.18 -16.27 34.51
C PRO A 697 -73.95 -16.28 32.98
N THR A 698 -74.11 -17.50 32.42
CA THR A 698 -74.48 -17.85 31.04
C THR A 698 -73.52 -17.53 29.89
N GLY A 699 -72.95 -18.59 29.31
CA GLY A 699 -72.62 -18.60 27.88
C GLY A 699 -73.84 -18.96 27.03
N ALA A 700 -73.74 -18.71 25.72
CA ALA A 700 -74.67 -19.19 24.69
C ALA A 700 -73.88 -19.57 23.42
N LEU A 701 -74.33 -20.63 22.74
CA LEU A 701 -73.70 -21.20 21.55
C LEU A 701 -74.43 -20.78 20.26
N GLN A 702 -73.69 -20.21 19.30
CA GLN A 702 -73.94 -20.26 17.83
C GLN A 702 -75.33 -19.72 17.35
N PRO A 703 -75.72 -19.77 16.05
CA PRO A 703 -75.00 -20.11 14.81
C PRO A 703 -75.18 -19.14 13.59
N LEU A 704 -74.50 -19.45 12.46
CA LEU A 704 -74.86 -19.10 11.05
C LEU A 704 -74.96 -17.59 10.61
N ASN A 705 -74.71 -17.18 9.36
CA ASN A 705 -73.99 -17.81 8.24
C ASN A 705 -73.59 -16.82 7.11
N SER A 706 -72.58 -17.27 6.33
CA SER A 706 -72.33 -16.97 4.91
C SER A 706 -71.82 -15.56 4.55
N GLN A 707 -71.01 -15.31 3.52
CA GLN A 707 -70.31 -16.14 2.49
C GLN A 707 -68.79 -15.75 2.50
N SER A 708 -67.84 -16.25 1.68
CA SER A 708 -67.87 -17.13 0.49
C SER A 708 -66.56 -17.91 0.29
N THR A 709 -66.65 -18.99 -0.50
CA THR A 709 -65.62 -19.66 -1.35
C THR A 709 -64.12 -19.60 -1.02
N THR A 710 -63.64 -20.76 -0.55
CA THR A 710 -62.33 -21.43 -0.77
C THR A 710 -61.84 -21.42 -2.25
N VAL A 711 -60.59 -21.75 -2.63
CA VAL A 711 -59.80 -23.01 -2.48
C VAL A 711 -58.27 -22.75 -2.65
N ARG A 712 -57.40 -23.66 -2.15
CA ARG A 712 -55.93 -23.69 -2.31
C ARG A 712 -55.45 -23.87 -3.79
N PRO A 713 -54.13 -23.78 -4.07
CA PRO A 713 -53.35 -25.02 -4.17
C PRO A 713 -51.90 -24.98 -3.63
N GLN A 714 -51.33 -26.18 -3.40
CA GLN A 714 -49.89 -26.46 -3.30
C GLN A 714 -49.58 -27.74 -4.10
N TYR A 715 -48.32 -27.90 -4.50
CA TYR A 715 -47.58 -29.13 -4.88
C TYR A 715 -47.50 -29.62 -6.36
N ILE A 716 -46.22 -29.85 -6.73
CA ILE A 716 -45.61 -31.01 -7.44
C ILE A 716 -45.73 -31.15 -8.98
N THR A 717 -44.64 -30.71 -9.64
CA THR A 717 -43.72 -31.41 -10.55
C THR A 717 -44.15 -32.45 -11.63
N THR A 718 -43.44 -32.36 -12.76
CA THR A 718 -42.99 -33.39 -13.74
C THR A 718 -43.73 -33.72 -15.06
N LEU A 719 -43.01 -33.39 -16.16
CA LEU A 719 -42.64 -34.21 -17.35
C LEU A 719 -43.51 -34.34 -18.64
N LYS A 720 -42.82 -34.04 -19.76
CA LYS A 720 -42.85 -34.63 -21.12
C LYS A 720 -44.07 -34.50 -22.05
N VAL A 721 -43.83 -33.88 -23.22
CA VAL A 721 -44.11 -34.44 -24.57
C VAL A 721 -42.91 -34.13 -25.50
N ARG A 722 -42.73 -34.87 -26.61
CA ARG A 722 -41.57 -34.87 -27.53
C ARG A 722 -42.05 -35.00 -29.00
N SER A 723 -41.17 -34.70 -29.96
CA SER A 723 -41.19 -35.13 -31.39
C SER A 723 -42.08 -34.30 -32.34
N GLU A 724 -41.85 -34.17 -33.65
CA GLU A 724 -40.69 -34.46 -34.53
C GLU A 724 -40.87 -33.85 -35.95
N THR A 725 -39.86 -34.01 -36.82
CA THR A 725 -39.87 -33.88 -38.31
C THR A 725 -39.79 -32.50 -39.01
N THR A 726 -39.24 -32.56 -40.24
CA THR A 726 -38.69 -31.52 -41.13
C THR A 726 -39.22 -31.78 -42.58
N PRO A 727 -38.52 -31.49 -43.72
CA PRO A 727 -38.00 -30.24 -44.30
C PRO A 727 -38.51 -29.97 -45.76
N ARG A 728 -37.94 -28.92 -46.42
CA ARG A 728 -37.30 -28.95 -47.77
C ARG A 728 -37.95 -28.20 -48.96
N ARG A 729 -37.15 -27.30 -49.57
CA ARG A 729 -36.94 -26.93 -51.02
C ARG A 729 -36.86 -25.39 -51.16
N THR A 730 -35.93 -24.71 -51.86
CA THR A 730 -34.86 -24.96 -52.87
C THR A 730 -34.10 -23.58 -53.03
N PRO A 731 -33.26 -23.27 -54.05
CA PRO A 731 -31.79 -23.18 -53.97
C PRO A 731 -31.21 -21.75 -54.17
N PRO A 732 -29.87 -21.54 -54.20
CA PRO A 732 -29.24 -20.23 -54.42
C PRO A 732 -28.96 -19.90 -55.91
N PRO A 733 -28.53 -18.66 -56.21
CA PRO A 733 -27.29 -18.43 -56.97
C PRO A 733 -26.39 -17.41 -56.22
N THR A 734 -25.09 -17.60 -55.97
CA THR A 734 -23.97 -18.03 -56.83
C THR A 734 -23.57 -16.99 -57.89
N THR A 735 -22.51 -16.24 -57.57
CA THR A 735 -21.49 -15.59 -58.43
C THR A 735 -21.80 -15.24 -59.89
N LEU A 736 -21.33 -14.04 -60.33
CA LEU A 736 -20.50 -13.95 -61.54
C LEU A 736 -19.65 -12.66 -61.63
N ARG A 737 -18.39 -12.83 -62.02
CA ARG A 737 -17.48 -11.77 -62.54
C ARG A 737 -17.97 -11.28 -63.91
N PRO A 738 -17.56 -10.07 -64.34
CA PRO A 738 -16.38 -9.92 -65.23
C PRO A 738 -15.45 -8.80 -64.74
N SER A 739 -14.11 -8.87 -64.71
CA SER A 739 -13.14 -9.33 -65.71
C SER A 739 -13.23 -8.62 -67.07
N THR A 740 -12.51 -7.51 -67.25
CA THR A 740 -11.32 -7.41 -68.13
C THR A 740 -10.92 -5.95 -68.41
N LYS A 741 -9.62 -5.65 -68.28
CA LYS A 741 -8.73 -5.01 -69.29
C LYS A 741 -7.54 -4.32 -68.62
N GLN A 742 -6.33 -4.79 -68.91
CA GLN A 742 -5.12 -3.95 -68.94
C GLN A 742 -5.04 -3.25 -70.32
N PRO A 743 -4.17 -2.24 -70.50
CA PRO A 743 -2.75 -2.49 -70.78
C PRO A 743 -1.73 -1.61 -70.01
N HIS A 744 -0.48 -2.09 -69.98
CA HIS A 744 0.85 -1.41 -70.09
C HIS A 744 0.90 0.14 -70.16
N THR A 745 1.89 0.90 -69.66
CA THR A 745 3.22 0.70 -68.98
C THR A 745 3.62 2.05 -68.33
N TYR A 746 4.55 2.20 -67.37
CA TYR A 746 6.02 2.33 -67.52
C TYR A 746 6.72 2.44 -66.12
N TRP A 747 7.92 1.83 -65.97
CA TRP A 747 9.19 2.31 -65.33
C TRP A 747 9.16 3.40 -64.21
N THR A 748 9.89 3.34 -63.06
CA THR A 748 11.04 2.50 -62.58
C THR A 748 11.31 2.58 -61.05
N ALA A 749 12.06 1.58 -60.50
CA ALA A 749 12.98 1.58 -59.32
C ALA A 749 12.46 2.00 -57.91
N SER A 750 12.43 1.14 -56.87
CA SER A 750 13.51 0.43 -56.11
C SER A 750 14.29 1.36 -55.15
N ILE A 751 14.60 1.03 -53.88
CA ILE A 751 15.33 -0.15 -53.38
C ILE A 751 14.84 -0.64 -51.99
N THR A 752 14.92 -1.96 -51.85
CA THR A 752 14.65 -2.96 -50.81
C THR A 752 15.44 -2.90 -49.48
N ALA A 753 14.87 -3.52 -48.44
CA ALA A 753 15.61 -4.22 -47.37
C ALA A 753 14.95 -5.58 -47.07
N THR A 754 15.75 -6.65 -46.88
CA THR A 754 15.26 -8.05 -46.87
C THR A 754 15.58 -8.78 -45.56
N THR A 755 14.61 -9.58 -45.10
CA THR A 755 14.65 -10.48 -43.92
C THR A 755 15.56 -11.71 -44.09
N THR A 756 15.97 -12.34 -42.98
CA THR A 756 15.81 -13.82 -42.77
C THR A 756 15.97 -14.26 -41.29
N ARG A 757 15.52 -15.49 -40.99
CA ARG A 757 15.29 -16.06 -39.63
C ARG A 757 16.43 -16.99 -39.13
N PRO A 758 16.47 -17.36 -37.82
CA PRO A 758 17.49 -18.25 -37.22
C PRO A 758 17.02 -19.70 -36.94
N VAL A 759 17.96 -20.67 -36.88
CA VAL A 759 17.82 -22.01 -36.23
C VAL A 759 19.18 -22.49 -35.66
N TYR A 760 19.14 -23.31 -34.59
CA TYR A 760 20.17 -23.81 -33.65
C TYR A 760 21.18 -24.88 -34.16
N TRP A 761 22.39 -24.99 -33.55
CA TRP A 761 22.76 -25.96 -32.46
C TRP A 761 24.29 -26.20 -32.20
N THR A 762 24.60 -26.58 -30.95
CA THR A 762 25.70 -27.46 -30.42
C THR A 762 27.23 -27.16 -30.53
N SER A 763 27.83 -27.01 -29.33
CA SER A 763 29.01 -27.72 -28.74
C SER A 763 30.49 -27.53 -29.18
N ALA A 764 31.27 -26.97 -28.22
CA ALA A 764 32.53 -27.49 -27.62
C ALA A 764 33.90 -27.56 -28.35
N SER A 765 34.92 -26.87 -27.78
CA SER A 765 36.12 -27.47 -27.10
C SER A 765 37.53 -26.87 -27.40
N MET A 766 38.37 -26.84 -26.35
CA MET A 766 39.86 -26.88 -26.26
C MET A 766 40.85 -25.72 -26.63
N LYS A 767 41.62 -25.34 -25.57
CA LYS A 767 43.11 -25.25 -25.45
C LYS A 767 43.93 -24.04 -26.00
N THR A 768 45.20 -24.00 -25.55
CA THR A 768 46.09 -22.85 -25.29
C THR A 768 47.50 -22.95 -25.92
N SER A 769 48.17 -21.83 -26.25
CA SER A 769 49.66 -21.70 -26.26
C SER A 769 50.19 -20.25 -26.41
N GLN A 770 51.46 -20.00 -26.01
CA GLN A 770 52.20 -18.69 -25.99
C GLN A 770 52.96 -18.37 -27.32
N PRO A 771 53.70 -17.23 -27.47
CA PRO A 771 55.18 -17.18 -27.18
C PRO A 771 55.79 -15.78 -26.77
N THR A 772 57.09 -15.50 -27.05
CA THR A 772 58.05 -14.69 -26.23
C THR A 772 58.97 -13.65 -26.94
N ASP A 773 59.46 -12.64 -26.16
CA ASP A 773 60.77 -11.91 -26.10
C ASP A 773 61.49 -11.00 -27.19
N ARG A 774 61.69 -9.70 -26.82
CA ARG A 774 62.96 -8.88 -26.65
C ARG A 774 63.87 -8.25 -27.80
N PRO A 775 64.79 -7.25 -27.51
CA PRO A 775 64.97 -5.99 -28.33
C PRO A 775 66.44 -5.40 -28.50
N ARG A 776 66.65 -4.15 -29.05
CA ARG A 776 67.79 -3.20 -28.70
C ARG A 776 67.82 -1.75 -29.31
N LYS A 777 68.26 -0.75 -28.48
CA LYS A 777 69.08 0.53 -28.63
C LYS A 777 69.04 1.49 -29.88
N ARG A 778 69.51 2.79 -29.90
CA ARG A 778 69.58 3.98 -28.97
C ARG A 778 70.30 5.25 -29.60
N GLY A 779 69.79 6.50 -29.43
CA GLY A 779 70.53 7.81 -29.45
C GLY A 779 70.46 8.72 -30.73
N ARG A 780 70.78 10.03 -30.78
CA ARG A 780 70.85 11.18 -29.80
C ARG A 780 71.06 12.55 -30.57
N GLY A 781 70.48 13.70 -30.16
CA GLY A 781 70.71 15.05 -30.77
C GLY A 781 70.00 16.23 -30.05
N ARG A 782 70.42 17.51 -30.23
CA ARG A 782 69.97 18.70 -29.44
C ARG A 782 69.61 19.95 -30.29
N GLY A 783 68.62 20.73 -29.84
CA GLY A 783 68.27 22.11 -30.28
C GLY A 783 67.24 22.74 -29.32
N ARG A 784 67.18 24.08 -29.14
CA ARG A 784 66.52 24.71 -27.97
C ARG A 784 65.89 26.10 -28.25
N LYS A 785 64.57 26.26 -28.02
CA LYS A 785 63.93 27.44 -27.37
C LYS A 785 62.44 27.18 -27.03
N ASN A 786 61.88 28.04 -26.18
CA ASN A 786 60.62 27.85 -25.42
C ASN A 786 59.35 28.03 -26.29
N GLY A 787 58.16 27.57 -25.91
CA GLY A 787 57.83 26.72 -24.76
C GLY A 787 56.31 26.54 -24.53
N GLN A 788 55.84 25.29 -24.57
CA GLN A 788 54.56 24.85 -24.01
C GLN A 788 54.78 23.46 -23.40
N ARG A 789 54.45 23.26 -22.12
CA ARG A 789 54.68 21.99 -21.43
C ARG A 789 53.55 20.99 -21.71
N ARG A 790 53.81 20.03 -22.60
CA ARG A 790 53.18 18.70 -22.57
C ARG A 790 54.13 17.69 -21.90
N GLY A 791 53.60 16.82 -21.04
CA GLY A 791 54.24 15.59 -20.57
C GLY A 791 54.02 15.27 -19.08
N LYS A 792 54.16 14.01 -18.64
CA LYS A 792 54.33 12.76 -19.41
C LYS A 792 54.24 11.54 -18.46
N GLY A 793 53.64 10.44 -18.93
CA GLY A 793 54.11 9.07 -18.65
C GLY A 793 53.74 8.41 -17.31
N GLY A 794 52.95 7.34 -17.38
CA GLY A 794 52.76 6.39 -16.28
C GLY A 794 53.99 5.51 -16.01
N ARG A 795 54.07 4.97 -14.78
CA ARG A 795 55.11 4.02 -14.35
C ARG A 795 54.65 2.58 -14.59
N ARG A 796 55.53 1.73 -15.15
CA ARG A 796 55.39 0.26 -15.03
C ARG A 796 55.66 -0.15 -13.57
N ARG A 797 54.71 -0.81 -12.90
CA ARG A 797 54.91 -1.43 -11.58
C ARG A 797 55.47 -2.86 -11.71
N HIS A 798 56.15 -3.32 -10.66
CA HIS A 798 56.59 -4.71 -10.51
C HIS A 798 55.39 -5.69 -10.48
N ARG A 799 55.61 -6.92 -10.95
CA ARG A 799 54.55 -7.91 -11.23
C ARG A 799 54.22 -8.85 -10.05
N SER A 800 54.57 -8.45 -8.82
CA SER A 800 54.54 -9.29 -7.62
C SER A 800 53.29 -9.16 -6.76
N GLU A 801 52.42 -8.18 -7.02
CA GLU A 801 51.24 -7.85 -6.19
C GLU A 801 50.05 -7.46 -7.08
N LEU A 802 49.47 -8.43 -7.79
CA LEU A 802 48.31 -8.20 -8.64
C LEU A 802 47.05 -8.76 -7.99
N VAL A 803 46.01 -7.94 -7.95
CA VAL A 803 44.62 -8.36 -7.67
C VAL A 803 43.83 -8.16 -8.96
N ARG A 804 42.80 -8.97 -9.20
CA ARG A 804 41.83 -8.80 -10.29
C ARG A 804 40.42 -9.13 -9.82
N LEU A 805 39.43 -8.60 -10.54
CA LEU A 805 38.05 -9.07 -10.44
C LEU A 805 37.76 -10.01 -11.61
N VAL A 806 37.17 -11.16 -11.32
CA VAL A 806 36.67 -12.08 -12.34
C VAL A 806 35.15 -12.07 -12.28
N SER A 807 34.55 -11.50 -13.31
CA SER A 807 33.09 -11.44 -13.53
C SER A 807 32.64 -12.55 -14.47
N PRO A 808 31.45 -13.15 -14.28
CA PRO A 808 30.81 -13.97 -15.31
C PRO A 808 30.30 -13.15 -16.50
N ASP A 809 30.09 -11.84 -16.34
CA ASP A 809 29.80 -10.89 -17.42
C ASP A 809 31.11 -10.18 -17.86
N PRO A 810 31.63 -10.44 -19.08
CA PRO A 810 32.88 -9.85 -19.56
C PRO A 810 32.78 -8.34 -19.84
N ASN A 811 31.57 -7.76 -19.90
CA ASN A 811 31.38 -6.31 -20.11
C ASN A 811 31.41 -5.51 -18.78
N ARG A 812 31.61 -6.15 -17.63
CA ARG A 812 31.63 -5.52 -16.31
C ARG A 812 32.98 -5.72 -15.62
N SER A 813 33.87 -4.75 -15.75
CA SER A 813 35.18 -4.73 -15.07
C SER A 813 35.16 -4.12 -13.67
N ASP A 814 34.03 -3.54 -13.25
CA ASP A 814 33.82 -2.87 -11.96
C ASP A 814 33.45 -3.82 -10.82
N ARG A 815 33.21 -5.10 -11.13
CA ARG A 815 32.71 -6.10 -10.17
C ARG A 815 33.24 -7.49 -10.49
N GLY A 816 33.26 -8.37 -9.49
CA GLY A 816 33.57 -9.78 -9.67
C GLY A 816 34.15 -10.44 -8.42
N ARG A 817 34.45 -11.74 -8.52
CA ARG A 817 35.20 -12.49 -7.50
C ARG A 817 36.62 -11.92 -7.40
N VAL A 818 37.10 -11.73 -6.17
CA VAL A 818 38.47 -11.27 -5.91
C VAL A 818 39.43 -12.43 -6.11
N GLU A 819 40.36 -12.26 -7.04
CA GLU A 819 41.50 -13.15 -7.20
C GLU A 819 42.80 -12.37 -7.01
N ILE A 820 43.79 -13.03 -6.42
CA ILE A 820 45.09 -12.47 -6.09
C ILE A 820 46.23 -13.33 -6.64
N PHE A 821 47.29 -12.67 -7.10
CA PHE A 821 48.48 -13.30 -7.64
C PHE A 821 49.62 -13.26 -6.61
N VAL A 822 50.00 -14.43 -6.08
CA VAL A 822 51.03 -14.58 -5.05
C VAL A 822 51.98 -15.69 -5.45
N ARG A 823 53.29 -15.49 -5.25
CA ARG A 823 54.36 -16.50 -5.49
C ARG A 823 54.38 -17.17 -6.87
N GLY A 824 53.68 -16.61 -7.87
CA GLY A 824 53.67 -17.11 -9.25
C GLY A 824 52.34 -17.75 -9.69
N GLU A 825 51.37 -17.90 -8.78
CA GLU A 825 50.06 -18.48 -9.04
C GLU A 825 48.91 -17.49 -8.72
N TRP A 826 47.78 -17.67 -9.41
CA TRP A 826 46.52 -16.98 -9.09
C TRP A 826 45.69 -17.86 -8.16
N GLY A 827 44.96 -17.23 -7.24
CA GLY A 827 43.98 -17.91 -6.40
C GLY A 827 42.93 -16.95 -5.85
N THR A 828 41.94 -17.51 -5.19
CA THR A 828 40.81 -16.76 -4.61
C THR A 828 41.12 -16.31 -3.18
N VAL A 829 40.25 -15.45 -2.66
CA VAL A 829 40.32 -14.90 -1.30
C VAL A 829 39.04 -15.31 -0.58
N CYS A 830 39.15 -15.82 0.65
CA CYS A 830 37.99 -16.15 1.46
C CYS A 830 37.29 -14.88 1.97
N ASP A 831 36.00 -14.99 2.26
CA ASP A 831 35.20 -13.92 2.83
C ASP A 831 35.25 -13.82 4.36
N ASP A 832 35.95 -14.71 5.06
CA ASP A 832 36.19 -14.58 6.51
C ASP A 832 37.00 -13.31 6.82
N LEU A 833 36.47 -12.54 7.79
CA LEU A 833 36.87 -11.18 8.20
C LEU A 833 36.91 -10.09 7.10
N PHE A 834 36.77 -10.44 5.81
CA PHE A 834 36.89 -9.53 4.66
C PHE A 834 35.77 -8.46 4.63
N ASP A 835 35.98 -7.31 5.25
CA ASP A 835 34.94 -6.27 5.38
C ASP A 835 34.95 -5.24 4.22
N TYR A 836 34.16 -4.17 4.39
CA TYR A 836 34.11 -3.06 3.42
C TYR A 836 35.43 -2.29 3.30
N LYS A 837 36.26 -2.26 4.35
CA LYS A 837 37.60 -1.66 4.29
C LYS A 837 38.51 -2.50 3.39
N ALA A 838 38.45 -3.84 3.51
CA ALA A 838 39.18 -4.75 2.62
C ALA A 838 38.76 -4.61 1.14
N ALA A 839 37.45 -4.52 0.88
CA ALA A 839 36.96 -4.21 -0.46
C ALA A 839 37.44 -2.83 -0.98
N THR A 840 37.52 -1.84 -0.09
CA THR A 840 38.05 -0.51 -0.44
C THR A 840 39.52 -0.56 -0.86
N VAL A 841 40.35 -1.39 -0.20
CA VAL A 841 41.75 -1.63 -0.62
C VAL A 841 41.80 -2.29 -2.00
N VAL A 842 40.98 -3.31 -2.26
CA VAL A 842 40.91 -3.96 -3.59
C VAL A 842 40.51 -2.98 -4.69
N CYS A 843 39.44 -2.21 -4.49
CA CYS A 843 38.96 -1.26 -5.49
C CYS A 843 40.01 -0.16 -5.78
N LYS A 844 40.66 0.39 -4.74
CA LYS A 844 41.76 1.36 -4.89
C LYS A 844 42.98 0.74 -5.59
N GLN A 845 43.33 -0.51 -5.28
CA GLN A 845 44.45 -1.23 -5.92
C GLN A 845 44.21 -1.43 -7.43
N LEU A 846 42.94 -1.58 -7.83
CA LEU A 846 42.50 -1.72 -9.22
C LEU A 846 42.30 -0.38 -9.96
N GLY A 847 42.38 0.75 -9.25
CA GLY A 847 42.24 2.10 -9.84
C GLY A 847 40.82 2.67 -9.80
N PHE A 848 39.89 2.06 -9.06
CA PHE A 848 38.60 2.63 -8.74
C PHE A 848 38.69 3.58 -7.52
N ALA A 849 37.79 4.55 -7.42
CA ALA A 849 37.76 5.52 -6.33
C ALA A 849 37.40 4.86 -4.99
N ARG A 850 36.43 3.94 -4.99
CA ARG A 850 35.89 3.28 -3.80
C ARG A 850 35.28 1.91 -4.09
N ALA A 851 35.03 1.14 -3.02
CA ALA A 851 34.08 0.03 -3.06
C ALA A 851 32.65 0.57 -2.97
N LEU A 852 31.70 -0.16 -3.59
CA LEU A 852 30.27 0.00 -3.37
C LEU A 852 29.76 -1.04 -2.36
N ARG A 853 30.25 -2.29 -2.44
CA ARG A 853 30.02 -3.34 -1.44
C ARG A 853 30.98 -4.51 -1.58
N VAL A 854 31.01 -5.34 -0.52
CA VAL A 854 31.45 -6.74 -0.59
C VAL A 854 30.28 -7.61 -1.08
N ALA A 855 30.60 -8.69 -1.80
CA ALA A 855 29.68 -9.71 -2.27
C ALA A 855 30.09 -11.05 -1.64
N LYS A 856 29.19 -11.64 -0.84
CA LYS A 856 29.48 -12.74 0.10
C LYS A 856 28.27 -13.67 0.25
N PRO A 857 28.44 -15.00 0.40
CA PRO A 857 29.59 -15.83 0.00
C PRO A 857 29.44 -16.30 -1.47
N ALA A 858 30.51 -16.18 -2.29
CA ALA A 858 30.57 -16.60 -3.71
C ALA A 858 29.45 -16.13 -4.67
N GLU A 859 28.77 -15.04 -4.34
CA GLU A 859 27.72 -14.39 -5.15
C GLU A 859 28.19 -14.03 -6.57
N MET A 860 29.49 -13.74 -6.75
CA MET A 860 30.10 -13.40 -8.05
C MET A 860 30.65 -14.64 -8.80
N GLY A 861 30.15 -15.82 -8.45
CA GLY A 861 30.50 -17.11 -9.08
C GLY A 861 31.61 -17.87 -8.34
N ARG A 862 31.40 -19.18 -8.16
CA ARG A 862 32.36 -20.12 -7.55
C ARG A 862 33.40 -20.59 -8.55
N VAL A 863 34.62 -20.87 -8.11
CA VAL A 863 35.60 -21.59 -8.96
C VAL A 863 35.24 -23.08 -9.02
N ALA A 864 35.26 -23.66 -10.23
CA ALA A 864 34.75 -25.01 -10.46
C ALA A 864 35.62 -26.16 -9.92
N THR A 865 36.92 -25.95 -9.66
CA THR A 865 37.85 -26.78 -8.82
C THR A 865 39.36 -26.45 -8.95
N ASN A 866 39.79 -25.63 -9.92
CA ASN A 866 41.20 -25.58 -10.36
C ASN A 866 42.08 -24.43 -9.80
N LEU A 867 41.55 -23.53 -8.97
CA LEU A 867 42.33 -22.49 -8.30
C LEU A 867 42.35 -22.80 -6.80
N ARG A 868 43.38 -22.33 -6.08
CA ARG A 868 43.43 -22.45 -4.62
C ARG A 868 42.89 -21.19 -3.97
N ILE A 869 42.32 -21.30 -2.77
CA ILE A 869 42.15 -20.15 -1.88
C ILE A 869 43.54 -19.82 -1.34
N LEU A 870 44.03 -18.61 -1.61
CA LEU A 870 45.40 -18.20 -1.25
C LEU A 870 45.45 -17.25 -0.05
N LEU A 871 44.33 -16.61 0.28
CA LEU A 871 44.24 -15.61 1.34
C LEU A 871 42.96 -15.77 2.15
N ASP A 872 43.07 -15.63 3.46
CA ASP A 872 42.02 -15.87 4.45
C ASP A 872 42.25 -14.92 5.66
N ASP A 873 41.24 -14.78 6.54
CA ASP A 873 41.23 -13.86 7.70
C ASP A 873 41.66 -12.41 7.35
N VAL A 874 41.12 -11.84 6.27
CA VAL A 874 41.63 -10.58 5.69
C VAL A 874 41.05 -9.34 6.36
N GLU A 875 41.80 -8.79 7.32
CA GLU A 875 41.48 -7.55 8.03
C GLU A 875 42.30 -6.37 7.52
N CYS A 876 41.64 -5.38 6.92
CA CYS A 876 42.25 -4.14 6.44
C CYS A 876 41.72 -2.92 7.21
N GLU A 877 42.51 -1.85 7.32
CA GLU A 877 42.06 -0.54 7.80
C GLU A 877 41.49 0.36 6.68
N GLY A 878 41.65 -0.01 5.40
CA GLY A 878 41.10 0.70 4.24
C GLY A 878 42.04 1.75 3.64
N THR A 879 43.27 1.81 4.14
CA THR A 879 44.33 2.76 3.75
C THR A 879 45.54 2.08 3.10
N GLU A 880 45.58 0.74 3.14
CA GLU A 880 46.59 -0.11 2.55
C GLU A 880 46.68 0.09 1.04
N ARG A 881 47.89 -0.08 0.48
CA ARG A 881 48.14 0.12 -0.95
C ARG A 881 47.84 -1.10 -1.80
N THR A 882 47.88 -2.28 -1.21
CA THR A 882 47.56 -3.57 -1.83
C THR A 882 47.01 -4.51 -0.75
N LEU A 883 46.20 -5.49 -1.14
CA LEU A 883 45.53 -6.43 -0.22
C LEU A 883 46.53 -7.24 0.63
N LEU A 884 47.77 -7.41 0.16
CA LEU A 884 48.86 -8.09 0.89
C LEU A 884 49.49 -7.27 2.03
N HIS A 885 49.13 -5.99 2.15
CA HIS A 885 49.56 -5.16 3.29
C HIS A 885 48.53 -5.15 4.42
N CYS A 886 47.36 -5.77 4.23
CA CYS A 886 46.39 -6.01 5.29
C CYS A 886 46.87 -7.15 6.20
N LYS A 887 46.28 -7.25 7.40
CA LYS A 887 46.46 -8.44 8.24
C LYS A 887 45.71 -9.61 7.57
N HIS A 888 46.36 -10.76 7.47
CA HIS A 888 45.77 -11.96 6.85
C HIS A 888 46.46 -13.24 7.37
N ALA A 889 45.82 -14.40 7.19
CA ALA A 889 46.39 -15.71 7.49
C ALA A 889 47.61 -16.04 6.59
N THR A 890 48.37 -17.07 6.96
CA THR A 890 49.51 -17.53 6.14
C THR A 890 49.02 -18.03 4.77
N PHE A 891 49.66 -17.61 3.67
CA PHE A 891 49.23 -17.96 2.32
C PHE A 891 48.91 -19.45 2.13
N GLY A 892 47.69 -19.75 1.67
CA GLY A 892 47.20 -21.11 1.44
C GLY A 892 46.85 -21.91 2.70
N GLN A 893 46.92 -21.30 3.89
CA GLN A 893 46.23 -21.81 5.09
C GLN A 893 44.87 -21.14 5.18
N HIS A 894 43.81 -21.93 5.08
CA HIS A 894 42.42 -21.52 5.20
C HIS A 894 41.59 -22.69 5.73
N ASN A 895 40.45 -22.40 6.35
CA ASN A 895 39.40 -23.40 6.65
C ASN A 895 38.25 -23.35 5.61
N CYS A 896 38.20 -22.29 4.80
CA CYS A 896 37.15 -22.01 3.83
C CYS A 896 37.08 -22.99 2.64
N SER A 897 35.92 -23.01 2.00
CA SER A 897 35.66 -23.64 0.70
C SER A 897 35.44 -22.57 -0.38
N HIS A 898 35.40 -22.96 -1.67
CA HIS A 898 35.04 -22.01 -2.74
C HIS A 898 33.58 -21.51 -2.67
N ALA A 899 32.77 -22.02 -1.74
CA ALA A 899 31.50 -21.38 -1.40
C ALA A 899 31.68 -20.01 -0.72
N GLU A 900 32.84 -19.79 -0.10
CA GLU A 900 33.24 -18.61 0.67
C GLU A 900 34.22 -17.70 -0.13
N ASP A 901 34.38 -17.92 -1.44
CA ASP A 901 35.13 -16.99 -2.30
C ASP A 901 34.49 -15.58 -2.27
N VAL A 902 35.24 -14.57 -1.87
CA VAL A 902 34.75 -13.19 -1.77
C VAL A 902 34.68 -12.49 -3.14
N GLY A 903 33.65 -11.69 -3.35
CA GLY A 903 33.56 -10.74 -4.46
C GLY A 903 33.49 -9.29 -3.98
N VAL A 904 33.77 -8.35 -4.86
CA VAL A 904 33.56 -6.91 -4.60
C VAL A 904 32.91 -6.22 -5.79
N VAL A 905 32.26 -5.10 -5.51
CA VAL A 905 31.77 -4.14 -6.50
C VAL A 905 32.45 -2.81 -6.21
N CYS A 906 33.00 -2.16 -7.23
CA CYS A 906 33.75 -0.91 -7.16
C CYS A 906 33.02 0.22 -7.89
N SER A 907 33.42 1.47 -7.66
CA SER A 907 32.99 2.63 -8.45
C SER A 907 34.14 3.59 -8.72
N SER A 908 34.14 4.19 -9.91
CA SER A 908 35.03 5.28 -10.33
C SER A 908 34.60 6.65 -9.81
N GLU A 909 33.43 6.78 -9.18
CA GLU A 909 32.86 8.05 -8.73
C GLU A 909 33.28 8.36 -7.28
N GLU A 910 33.94 9.50 -7.08
CA GLU A 910 34.29 10.04 -5.78
C GLU A 910 33.06 10.70 -5.11
N GLU A 911 32.85 10.38 -3.83
CA GLU A 911 31.70 10.85 -3.07
C GLU A 911 31.89 12.31 -2.63
N HIS A 912 30.96 13.18 -3.03
CA HIS A 912 30.92 14.56 -2.55
C HIS A 912 30.45 14.59 -1.09
N ALA A 913 31.38 14.86 -0.17
CA ALA A 913 31.13 14.88 1.25
C ALA A 913 30.21 16.05 1.67
N VAL A 914 28.92 15.76 1.87
CA VAL A 914 27.96 16.68 2.49
C VAL A 914 28.10 16.58 4.02
N LYS A 915 28.40 17.72 4.67
CA LYS A 915 28.61 17.83 6.13
C LYS A 915 27.32 17.86 6.96
#